data_AF-A0A6J4M0X7-F1
#
_entry.id   AF-A0A6J4M0X7-F1
#
_cell.length_a   1.000
_cell.length_b   1.000
_cell.length_c   1.000
_cell.angle_alpha   90.00
_cell.angle_beta   90.00
_cell.angle_gamma   90.00
#
_symmetry.space_group_name_H-M   'P 1'
#
loop_
_entity.id
_entity.type
_entity.pdbx_description
1 polymer ?
#
loop_
_entity_poly.entity_id
_entity_poly.type
_entity_poly.pdbx_seq_one_letter_code
_entity_poly.pdbx_strand_id
1 'polypeptide(L)'
;MLVREDNPGDKRLVAYIVSNSALKTQDSELINDLRCYLKQKLPQYMMPSAFVLLESLPLTPNGKIDQRSLPAPDINRAEFESNFTEPRTPDEQLIAEIWAEVLGLERVGIHDNFFELGGHSLLATQAISRLREAFQVEVPLRSLFESPTVATVTESLLQYRAEQKLKAPPIKRASRQGELPLSFAQQRLWFLDQLQPGNPAYNIPAAVRLKGALNVAVLEQTFQEIIKRHEALRTTFNSVEGRPAQVIISSFNFTLPIVNLRELSQAEREAEAMRLAAEEARQPFDLTKWPLLRVTLLHLDETEYLLLVTVHHIVADGWSMGVLVREVAALYEAFCSGKPSPLPELSVQYADYAVWQINWLQGEVLEAKLADWKQQLGQILPPLQLPAKQPRSAVSSNQAEIQKFQLNWQVSEALSALIRQQNVTLFMTLLAALQTLLYRYTNQEDIVVGTDLANRTQVETEALIGFFVNILVLRTDMRGNPTFRQLLDRVREVTLKAYTHQDLPFDKLVEELRPDRSLSQTPLFQVLFVMQNAPMPNLEMAGLTLMPVAIDSGTAKFDLALFVSETETGIVGSWKYNSDLFDRETIAQMSNRFETLLGSIVAQPDSRLNTLEILTEAQKQKQAMQELKREKSNFSKFKSVKPKPVALPQGELIKTEYLHPDELFPLVAKPAVADVDLADWAKNNREFIEAKLLQHGGILFRGFIDPVVAAFEQFALSICSELFGEYGDLPREGVSGKVYGSTPYPADKAILFHSESSHLHRWPMKIWFFCVQPAQQGGETPIVDCRKIYQLLDPKLREKFAQKQIMYVRNYTDGLDVSWKDFFKTEDKSVVEEYCRQAGMEFEWKAGNNLRTRKISPAIAKHPKTKEMVFFNQLPLHHISCLDGATRASLLSVFGEENLPRNVYYGDGTPIEDSVMEEIQAVYAQAAVSFPWQAGDILMLDNMLAAHSRNPFIGSRKIVVAMGEMIPESGI
;
A
#
# COMPACT_ATOMS: atom_id res chain seq x y z
N MET A 1 9.40 0.61 44.19
CA MET A 1 10.61 0.97 43.41
C MET A 1 10.92 2.43 43.67
N LEU A 2 12.20 2.80 43.74
CA LEU A 2 12.66 4.15 44.01
C LEU A 2 13.84 4.47 43.08
N VAL A 3 13.89 5.68 42.52
CA VAL A 3 15.10 6.18 41.86
C VAL A 3 16.08 6.61 42.95
N ARG A 4 17.27 6.02 42.95
CA ARG A 4 18.37 6.40 43.84
C ARG A 4 19.51 7.00 43.04
N GLU A 5 20.20 7.92 43.68
CA GLU A 5 21.42 8.55 43.21
C GLU A 5 22.47 8.38 44.32
N ASP A 6 22.97 7.15 44.45
CA ASP A 6 23.98 6.82 45.46
C ASP A 6 25.38 7.34 45.05
N ASN A 7 25.60 7.58 43.75
CA ASN A 7 26.72 8.32 43.17
C ASN A 7 26.19 9.55 42.41
N PRO A 8 26.79 10.75 42.53
CA PRO A 8 26.32 11.95 41.83
C PRO A 8 26.33 11.75 40.30
N GLY A 9 25.18 12.00 39.65
CA GLY A 9 24.99 11.85 38.21
C GLY A 9 24.52 10.46 37.74
N ASP A 10 24.49 9.46 38.62
CA ASP A 10 24.08 8.08 38.31
C ASP A 10 22.74 7.75 38.99
N LYS A 11 21.64 8.08 38.29
CA LYS A 11 20.28 7.80 38.72
C LYS A 11 19.85 6.42 38.27
N ARG A 12 19.59 5.53 39.23
CA ARG A 12 19.20 4.13 38.97
C ARG A 12 17.90 3.75 39.65
N LEU A 13 17.16 2.82 39.07
CA LEU A 13 15.89 2.35 39.61
C LEU A 13 16.13 1.12 40.51
N VAL A 14 15.78 1.19 41.79
CA VAL A 14 15.98 0.10 42.76
C VAL A 14 14.64 -0.44 43.26
N ALA A 15 14.49 -1.76 43.28
CA ALA A 15 13.29 -2.45 43.78
C ALA A 15 13.52 -3.01 45.18
N TYR A 16 12.82 -2.46 46.18
CA TYR A 16 12.79 -2.98 47.55
C TYR A 16 11.59 -3.90 47.72
N ILE A 17 11.83 -5.13 48.15
CA ILE A 17 10.83 -6.20 48.16
C ILE A 17 10.72 -6.78 49.57
N VAL A 18 9.50 -6.94 50.07
CA VAL A 18 9.20 -7.69 51.29
C VAL A 18 8.43 -8.95 50.91
N SER A 19 9.00 -10.13 51.18
CA SER A 19 8.36 -11.42 50.92
C SER A 19 7.58 -11.89 52.14
N ASN A 20 6.39 -12.46 51.92
CA ASN A 20 5.48 -12.89 53.00
C ASN A 20 5.63 -14.36 53.38
N SER A 21 6.69 -15.05 52.92
CA SER A 21 6.84 -16.50 53.07
C SER A 21 8.14 -16.85 53.79
N ALA A 22 8.07 -17.84 54.69
CA ALA A 22 9.19 -18.46 55.39
C ALA A 22 10.09 -19.31 54.47
N LEU A 23 10.33 -18.85 53.23
CA LEU A 23 11.25 -19.45 52.27
C LEU A 23 12.63 -18.82 52.48
N LYS A 24 13.36 -19.32 53.49
CA LYS A 24 14.79 -19.00 53.74
C LYS A 24 15.74 -19.78 52.83
N THR A 25 15.27 -20.24 51.66
CA THR A 25 16.09 -20.99 50.72
C THR A 25 16.03 -20.32 49.36
N GLN A 26 17.14 -19.66 49.04
CA GLN A 26 17.55 -19.07 47.76
C GLN A 26 16.99 -17.68 47.41
N ASP A 27 17.48 -16.65 48.12
CA ASP A 27 17.25 -15.22 47.79
C ASP A 27 17.58 -14.90 46.30
N SER A 28 18.56 -15.60 45.72
CA SER A 28 18.97 -15.42 44.32
C SER A 28 17.98 -16.02 43.30
N GLU A 29 17.36 -17.18 43.59
CA GLU A 29 16.35 -17.78 42.69
C GLU A 29 15.09 -16.90 42.64
N LEU A 30 14.62 -16.40 43.79
CA LEU A 30 13.47 -15.49 43.84
C LEU A 30 13.72 -14.19 43.07
N ILE A 31 14.91 -13.60 43.20
CA ILE A 31 15.28 -12.39 42.46
C ILE A 31 15.36 -12.67 40.95
N ASN A 32 15.91 -13.82 40.55
CA ASN A 32 15.96 -14.22 39.14
C ASN A 32 14.56 -14.47 38.56
N ASP A 33 13.69 -15.18 39.27
CA ASP A 33 12.30 -15.41 38.86
C ASP A 33 11.53 -14.09 38.73
N LEU A 34 11.71 -13.18 39.69
CA LEU A 34 11.08 -11.87 39.64
C LEU A 34 11.63 -11.01 38.50
N ARG A 35 12.93 -11.06 38.23
CA ARG A 35 13.57 -10.36 37.11
C ARG A 35 13.09 -10.91 35.76
N CYS A 36 13.00 -12.24 35.62
CA CYS A 36 12.43 -12.88 34.43
C CYS A 36 10.96 -12.50 34.24
N TYR A 37 10.18 -12.51 35.32
CA TYR A 37 8.78 -12.09 35.30
C TYR A 37 8.62 -10.61 34.89
N LEU A 38 9.45 -9.71 35.44
CA LEU A 38 9.45 -8.29 35.09
C LEU A 38 9.96 -8.04 33.66
N LYS A 39 10.99 -8.77 33.18
CA LYS A 39 11.51 -8.65 31.81
C LYS A 39 10.45 -9.01 30.76
N GLN A 40 9.50 -9.86 31.10
CA GLN A 40 8.34 -10.21 30.26
C GLN A 40 7.22 -9.16 30.29
N LYS A 41 7.24 -8.22 31.25
CA LYS A 41 6.14 -7.31 31.55
C LYS A 41 6.53 -5.83 31.59
N LEU A 42 7.81 -5.50 31.43
CA LEU A 42 8.32 -4.13 31.49
C LEU A 42 9.38 -3.92 30.38
N PRO A 43 9.42 -2.74 29.77
CA PRO A 43 10.53 -2.35 28.90
C PRO A 43 11.83 -2.13 29.68
N GLN A 44 12.97 -2.20 28.98
CA GLN A 44 14.30 -2.27 29.61
C GLN A 44 14.61 -1.05 30.50
N TYR A 45 14.18 0.15 30.12
CA TYR A 45 14.41 1.36 30.93
C TYR A 45 13.58 1.41 32.23
N MET A 46 12.52 0.58 32.34
CA MET A 46 11.73 0.42 33.57
C MET A 46 12.21 -0.76 34.43
N MET A 47 13.19 -1.53 33.96
CA MET A 47 13.76 -2.63 34.73
C MET A 47 14.60 -2.09 35.89
N PRO A 48 14.33 -2.50 37.13
CA PRO A 48 15.19 -2.16 38.25
C PRO A 48 16.60 -2.67 38.02
N SER A 49 17.58 -1.79 38.20
CA SER A 49 19.00 -2.09 38.10
C SER A 49 19.48 -2.95 39.28
N ALA A 50 18.76 -2.93 40.41
CA ALA A 50 19.05 -3.71 41.60
C ALA A 50 17.77 -4.12 42.36
N PHE A 51 17.81 -5.28 43.03
CA PHE A 51 16.71 -5.81 43.83
C PHE A 51 17.18 -6.01 45.28
N VAL A 52 16.48 -5.44 46.24
CA VAL A 52 16.84 -5.49 47.65
C VAL A 52 15.72 -6.12 48.46
N LEU A 53 15.97 -7.32 48.99
CA LEU A 53 15.03 -8.00 49.88
C LEU A 53 15.13 -7.43 51.29
N LEU A 54 13.98 -7.13 51.88
CA LEU A 54 13.84 -6.60 53.23
C LEU A 54 12.85 -7.47 54.02
N GLU A 55 13.11 -7.64 55.32
CA GLU A 55 12.13 -8.26 56.22
C GLU A 55 10.89 -7.38 56.42
N SER A 56 11.07 -6.06 56.36
CA SER A 56 9.98 -5.07 56.42
C SER A 56 10.44 -3.73 55.83
N LEU A 57 9.50 -2.92 55.36
CA LEU A 57 9.79 -1.56 54.92
C LEU A 57 9.95 -0.63 56.14
N PRO A 58 11.04 0.16 56.23
CA PRO A 58 11.19 1.14 57.29
C PRO A 58 10.12 2.24 57.14
N LEU A 59 9.45 2.59 58.24
CA LEU A 59 8.39 3.59 58.27
C LEU A 59 8.82 4.79 59.13
N THR A 60 8.47 5.98 58.66
CA THR A 60 8.50 7.23 59.44
C THR A 60 7.48 7.17 60.58
N PRO A 61 7.60 8.01 61.63
CA PRO A 61 6.61 8.10 62.71
C PRO A 61 5.17 8.36 62.25
N ASN A 62 4.99 8.91 61.04
CA ASN A 62 3.70 9.18 60.42
C ASN A 62 3.17 8.03 59.53
N GLY A 63 3.80 6.84 59.58
CA GLY A 63 3.37 5.65 58.85
C GLY A 63 3.70 5.64 57.35
N LYS A 64 4.45 6.62 56.84
CA LYS A 64 4.96 6.62 55.45
C LYS A 64 6.30 5.90 55.36
N ILE A 65 6.65 5.32 54.20
CA ILE A 65 7.96 4.71 53.96
C ILE A 65 9.07 5.73 54.17
N ASP A 66 10.04 5.40 55.02
CA ASP A 66 11.24 6.20 55.23
C ASP A 66 12.29 5.87 54.17
N GLN A 67 12.25 6.63 53.07
CA GLN A 67 13.15 6.43 51.93
C GLN A 67 14.64 6.60 52.29
N ARG A 68 14.95 7.38 53.33
CA ARG A 68 16.35 7.62 53.76
C ARG A 68 16.94 6.43 54.51
N SER A 69 16.08 5.64 55.13
CA SER A 69 16.46 4.46 55.93
C SER A 69 16.49 3.16 55.12
N LEU A 70 16.23 3.22 53.80
CA LEU A 70 16.38 2.08 52.92
C LEU A 70 17.87 1.76 52.69
N PRO A 71 18.31 0.50 52.82
CA PRO A 71 19.71 0.13 52.63
C PRO A 71 20.16 0.37 51.19
N ALA A 72 21.44 0.67 51.00
CA ALA A 72 22.04 0.75 49.67
C ALA A 72 22.17 -0.66 49.07
N PRO A 73 21.97 -0.83 47.75
CA PRO A 73 22.15 -2.12 47.08
C PRO A 73 23.64 -2.54 47.12
N ASP A 74 23.91 -3.81 47.48
CA ASP A 74 25.26 -4.37 47.55
C ASP A 74 25.65 -4.97 46.18
N ILE A 75 26.34 -4.18 45.35
CA ILE A 75 26.53 -4.46 43.90
C ILE A 75 27.60 -5.53 43.64
N ASN A 76 28.33 -5.98 44.68
CA ASN A 76 29.50 -6.84 44.52
C ASN A 76 29.26 -8.35 44.72
N ARG A 77 28.01 -8.81 44.91
CA ARG A 77 27.71 -10.23 45.06
C ARG A 77 26.45 -10.63 44.24
N ALA A 78 26.69 -11.21 43.06
CA ALA A 78 25.80 -12.12 42.31
C ALA A 78 24.77 -11.58 41.28
N GLU A 79 24.79 -10.30 40.85
CA GLU A 79 23.62 -9.73 40.12
C GLU A 79 23.73 -9.48 38.60
N PHE A 80 24.83 -9.89 37.93
CA PHE A 80 25.00 -9.84 36.46
C PHE A 80 25.26 -11.21 35.78
N GLU A 81 25.34 -12.30 36.54
CA GLU A 81 25.96 -13.56 36.06
C GLU A 81 25.06 -14.54 35.30
N SER A 82 23.73 -14.38 35.24
CA SER A 82 22.92 -15.45 34.65
C SER A 82 22.93 -15.51 33.12
N ASN A 83 23.46 -14.50 32.41
CA ASN A 83 23.66 -14.55 30.94
C ASN A 83 24.81 -13.67 30.41
N PHE A 84 25.48 -12.86 31.23
CA PHE A 84 26.61 -12.05 30.76
C PHE A 84 27.84 -12.94 30.58
N THR A 85 28.23 -13.14 29.32
CA THR A 85 29.47 -13.83 28.97
C THR A 85 30.42 -12.81 28.36
N GLU A 86 31.60 -12.65 28.95
CA GLU A 86 32.61 -11.72 28.47
C GLU A 86 33.13 -12.11 27.07
N PRO A 87 33.57 -11.13 26.26
CA PRO A 87 34.28 -11.38 25.02
C PRO A 87 35.47 -12.33 25.20
N ARG A 88 35.48 -13.41 24.41
CA ARG A 88 36.47 -14.49 24.49
C ARG A 88 37.63 -14.26 23.53
N THR A 89 37.41 -13.48 22.48
CA THR A 89 38.40 -13.19 21.43
C THR A 89 38.59 -11.68 21.25
N PRO A 90 39.74 -11.24 20.69
CA PRO A 90 39.94 -9.82 20.36
C PRO A 90 38.88 -9.27 19.39
N ASP A 91 38.41 -10.10 18.45
CA ASP A 91 37.36 -9.73 17.50
C ASP A 91 36.02 -9.52 18.24
N GLU A 92 35.64 -10.44 19.15
CA GLU A 92 34.45 -10.29 20.00
C GLU A 92 34.54 -9.06 20.90
N GLN A 93 35.72 -8.74 21.44
CA GLN A 93 35.93 -7.58 22.31
C GLN A 93 35.66 -6.28 21.54
N LEU A 94 36.24 -6.16 20.34
CA LEU A 94 36.09 -4.98 19.51
C LEU A 94 34.63 -4.81 19.02
N ILE A 95 33.94 -5.91 18.69
CA ILE A 95 32.50 -5.85 18.32
C ILE A 95 31.65 -5.42 19.52
N ALA A 96 31.92 -5.96 20.71
CA ALA A 96 31.22 -5.57 21.94
C ALA A 96 31.43 -4.08 22.29
N GLU A 97 32.64 -3.56 22.10
CA GLU A 97 32.96 -2.13 22.25
C GLU A 97 32.20 -1.26 21.25
N ILE A 98 32.17 -1.67 19.97
CA ILE A 98 31.40 -0.96 18.93
C ILE A 98 29.91 -0.91 19.30
N TRP A 99 29.33 -2.01 19.78
CA TRP A 99 27.94 -2.04 20.22
C TRP A 99 27.69 -1.20 21.47
N ALA A 100 28.56 -1.27 22.47
CA ALA A 100 28.47 -0.44 23.67
C ALA A 100 28.47 1.05 23.28
N GLU A 101 29.36 1.45 22.36
CA GLU A 101 29.44 2.83 21.87
C GLU A 101 28.19 3.24 21.08
N VAL A 102 27.70 2.40 20.16
CA VAL A 102 26.52 2.69 19.33
C VAL A 102 25.24 2.76 20.17
N LEU A 103 25.07 1.84 21.12
CA LEU A 103 23.86 1.72 21.95
C LEU A 103 23.91 2.61 23.19
N GLY A 104 25.05 3.24 23.49
CA GLY A 104 25.23 4.07 24.69
C GLY A 104 25.21 3.24 25.99
N LEU A 105 25.75 2.03 25.96
CA LEU A 105 25.81 1.10 27.09
C LEU A 105 27.23 1.02 27.65
N GLU A 106 27.38 0.75 28.95
CA GLU A 106 28.71 0.59 29.57
C GLU A 106 29.41 -0.71 29.14
N ARG A 107 28.64 -1.81 29.02
CA ARG A 107 29.15 -3.15 28.71
C ARG A 107 28.13 -3.94 27.92
N VAL A 108 28.61 -4.81 27.02
CA VAL A 108 27.80 -5.73 26.21
C VAL A 108 28.44 -7.12 26.22
N GLY A 109 27.67 -8.16 26.51
CA GLY A 109 28.11 -9.55 26.54
C GLY A 109 27.97 -10.23 25.18
N ILE A 110 28.66 -11.36 24.99
CA ILE A 110 28.77 -11.97 23.64
C ILE A 110 27.47 -12.55 23.09
N HIS A 111 26.52 -12.85 23.98
CA HIS A 111 25.20 -13.41 23.65
C HIS A 111 24.09 -12.38 23.70
N ASP A 112 24.40 -11.13 24.02
CA ASP A 112 23.40 -10.07 24.01
C ASP A 112 22.95 -9.82 22.56
N ASN A 113 21.65 -9.64 22.37
CA ASN A 113 21.08 -9.38 21.05
C ASN A 113 21.00 -7.86 20.82
N PHE A 114 21.57 -7.38 19.71
CA PHE A 114 21.61 -5.97 19.34
C PHE A 114 20.24 -5.27 19.41
N PHE A 115 19.20 -5.93 18.89
CA PHE A 115 17.84 -5.37 18.81
C PHE A 115 17.10 -5.49 20.15
N GLU A 116 17.45 -6.48 20.98
CA GLU A 116 16.93 -6.56 22.36
C GLU A 116 17.50 -5.46 23.26
N LEU A 117 18.72 -5.01 22.98
CA LEU A 117 19.39 -3.90 23.66
C LEU A 117 18.93 -2.51 23.20
N GLY A 118 17.86 -2.43 22.39
CA GLY A 118 17.32 -1.16 21.88
C GLY A 118 17.90 -0.73 20.53
N GLY A 119 18.69 -1.58 19.87
CA GLY A 119 19.18 -1.33 18.52
C GLY A 119 18.04 -1.25 17.50
N HIS A 120 18.11 -0.26 16.60
CA HIS A 120 17.23 -0.12 15.44
C HIS A 120 18.04 0.04 14.14
N SER A 121 17.40 0.05 12.97
CA SER A 121 18.09 0.03 11.67
C SER A 121 19.13 1.16 11.48
N LEU A 122 18.91 2.32 12.10
CA LEU A 122 19.87 3.44 12.11
C LEU A 122 21.16 3.09 12.88
N LEU A 123 21.00 2.63 14.13
CA LEU A 123 22.12 2.18 14.98
C LEU A 123 22.81 0.97 14.35
N ALA A 124 22.05 0.06 13.74
CA ALA A 124 22.59 -1.07 12.98
C ALA A 124 23.47 -0.60 11.81
N THR A 125 23.06 0.45 11.09
CA THR A 125 23.87 1.03 10.01
C THR A 125 25.17 1.61 10.54
N GLN A 126 25.15 2.32 11.67
CA GLN A 126 26.35 2.84 12.34
C GLN A 126 27.26 1.71 12.82
N ALA A 127 26.70 0.67 13.45
CA ALA A 127 27.44 -0.49 13.89
C ALA A 127 28.14 -1.17 12.70
N ILE A 128 27.44 -1.42 11.60
CA ILE A 128 28.03 -2.01 10.39
C ILE A 128 29.12 -1.11 9.78
N SER A 129 28.90 0.20 9.73
CA SER A 129 29.88 1.18 9.25
C SER A 129 31.19 1.10 10.06
N ARG A 130 31.09 1.08 11.39
CA ARG A 130 32.22 0.93 12.31
C ARG A 130 32.88 -0.45 12.22
N LEU A 131 32.10 -1.52 12.05
CA LEU A 131 32.63 -2.87 11.83
C LEU A 131 33.42 -2.96 10.53
N ARG A 132 32.94 -2.33 9.46
CA ARG A 132 33.65 -2.28 8.17
C ARG A 132 34.98 -1.53 8.32
N GLU A 133 35.01 -0.43 9.06
CA GLU A 133 36.23 0.33 9.32
C GLU A 133 37.22 -0.47 10.18
N ALA A 134 36.75 -1.03 11.30
CA ALA A 134 37.58 -1.78 12.25
C ALA A 134 38.18 -3.06 11.65
N PHE A 135 37.37 -3.84 10.91
CA PHE A 135 37.78 -5.16 10.43
C PHE A 135 38.20 -5.18 8.97
N GLN A 136 37.96 -4.09 8.23
CA GLN A 136 38.21 -3.93 6.80
C GLN A 136 37.42 -4.90 5.91
N VAL A 137 36.30 -5.45 6.40
CA VAL A 137 35.44 -6.43 5.73
C VAL A 137 34.10 -5.81 5.35
N GLU A 138 33.58 -6.14 4.17
CA GLU A 138 32.22 -5.77 3.76
C GLU A 138 31.20 -6.69 4.42
N VAL A 139 30.49 -6.18 5.44
CA VAL A 139 29.42 -6.89 6.14
C VAL A 139 28.07 -6.29 5.72
N PRO A 140 27.18 -7.06 5.06
CA PRO A 140 25.84 -6.59 4.74
C PRO A 140 25.03 -6.30 6.01
N LEU A 141 24.20 -5.26 5.99
CA LEU A 141 23.29 -4.95 7.10
C LEU A 141 22.40 -6.14 7.48
N ARG A 142 22.00 -6.93 6.48
CA ARG A 142 21.23 -8.18 6.65
C ARG A 142 21.87 -9.15 7.65
N SER A 143 23.21 -9.23 7.68
CA SER A 143 23.90 -10.18 8.55
C SER A 143 23.71 -9.86 10.04
N LEU A 144 23.55 -8.59 10.41
CA LEU A 144 23.22 -8.24 11.78
C LEU A 144 21.82 -8.72 12.19
N PHE A 145 20.87 -8.80 11.25
CA PHE A 145 19.52 -9.32 11.51
C PHE A 145 19.44 -10.84 11.56
N GLU A 146 20.27 -11.53 10.78
CA GLU A 146 20.36 -12.98 10.77
C GLU A 146 21.18 -13.52 11.94
N SER A 147 22.19 -12.76 12.35
CA SER A 147 23.14 -13.08 13.43
C SER A 147 23.26 -11.88 14.37
N PRO A 148 22.27 -11.66 15.28
CA PRO A 148 22.15 -10.42 16.04
C PRO A 148 22.93 -10.42 17.36
N THR A 149 23.84 -11.36 17.61
CA THR A 149 24.67 -11.44 18.83
C THR A 149 26.14 -11.21 18.49
N VAL A 150 26.96 -10.68 19.41
CA VAL A 150 28.40 -10.45 19.16
C VAL A 150 29.07 -11.73 18.66
N ALA A 151 28.78 -12.88 19.28
CA ALA A 151 29.33 -14.17 18.88
C ALA A 151 28.97 -14.54 17.43
N THR A 152 27.70 -14.40 17.05
CA THR A 152 27.23 -14.78 15.71
C THR A 152 27.65 -13.78 14.62
N VAL A 153 27.74 -12.49 14.96
CA VAL A 153 28.35 -11.47 14.08
C VAL A 153 29.82 -11.77 13.85
N THR A 154 30.55 -12.18 14.89
CA THR A 154 31.97 -12.55 14.78
C THR A 154 32.15 -13.70 13.79
N GLU A 155 31.34 -14.76 13.89
CA GLU A 155 31.37 -15.89 12.95
C GLU A 155 31.07 -15.45 11.51
N SER A 156 30.04 -14.62 11.32
CA SER A 156 29.69 -14.06 10.01
C SER A 156 30.82 -13.22 9.43
N LEU A 157 31.48 -12.40 10.26
CA LEU A 157 32.58 -11.55 9.86
C LEU A 157 33.80 -12.36 9.40
N LEU A 158 34.12 -13.44 10.12
CA LEU A 158 35.19 -14.37 9.72
C LEU A 158 34.90 -15.03 8.38
N GLN A 159 33.64 -15.39 8.11
CA GLN A 159 33.22 -15.93 6.82
C GLN A 159 33.38 -14.89 5.69
N TYR A 160 32.89 -13.66 5.88
CA TYR A 160 33.03 -12.61 4.86
C TYR A 160 34.47 -12.21 4.60
N ARG A 161 35.33 -12.28 5.63
CA ARG A 161 36.77 -12.06 5.46
C ARG A 161 37.40 -13.09 4.52
N ALA A 162 36.89 -14.32 4.49
CA ALA A 162 37.36 -15.37 3.58
C ALA A 162 36.83 -15.21 2.15
N GLU A 163 35.64 -14.63 1.96
CA GLU A 163 34.96 -14.54 0.66
C GLU A 163 35.41 -13.38 -0.25
N GLN A 164 36.26 -12.45 0.21
CA GLN A 164 36.80 -11.28 -0.54
C GLN A 164 35.80 -10.61 -1.50
N LYS A 165 34.64 -10.19 -0.99
CA LYS A 165 33.68 -9.41 -1.82
C LYS A 165 34.23 -8.02 -2.16
N LEU A 166 33.81 -7.51 -3.33
CA LEU A 166 34.13 -6.17 -3.82
C LEU A 166 33.85 -5.11 -2.76
N LYS A 167 34.91 -4.47 -2.27
CA LYS A 167 34.86 -3.40 -1.28
C LYS A 167 34.69 -2.06 -1.98
N ALA A 168 33.79 -1.23 -1.47
CA ALA A 168 33.68 0.14 -1.97
C ALA A 168 34.98 0.90 -1.66
N PRO A 169 35.55 1.67 -2.61
CA PRO A 169 36.78 2.41 -2.36
C PRO A 169 36.54 3.49 -1.28
N PRO A 170 37.57 3.92 -0.53
CA PRO A 170 37.42 5.01 0.44
C PRO A 170 37.09 6.33 -0.25
N ILE A 171 36.34 7.20 0.42
CA ILE A 171 36.05 8.56 -0.07
C ILE A 171 37.33 9.39 0.06
N LYS A 172 37.76 10.01 -1.04
CA LYS A 172 38.93 10.90 -1.06
C LYS A 172 38.51 12.32 -1.37
N ARG A 173 39.23 13.30 -0.82
CA ARG A 173 39.10 14.72 -1.21
C ARG A 173 39.27 14.88 -2.72
N ALA A 174 38.24 15.37 -3.39
CA ALA A 174 38.25 15.71 -4.80
C ALA A 174 38.87 17.10 -5.02
N SER A 175 39.40 17.33 -6.23
CA SER A 175 39.86 18.67 -6.62
C SER A 175 38.69 19.65 -6.59
N ARG A 176 38.90 20.84 -6.01
CA ARG A 176 37.98 21.98 -6.12
C ARG A 176 38.22 22.81 -7.39
N GLN A 177 39.19 22.40 -8.22
CA GLN A 177 39.42 22.96 -9.55
C GLN A 177 38.62 22.16 -10.58
N GLY A 178 37.78 22.84 -11.36
CA GLY A 178 36.91 22.23 -12.35
C GLY A 178 35.47 22.06 -11.88
N GLU A 179 34.66 21.38 -12.70
CA GLU A 179 33.23 21.15 -12.43
C GLU A 179 33.05 20.01 -11.42
N LEU A 180 32.30 20.27 -10.35
CA LEU A 180 31.91 19.26 -9.38
C LEU A 180 30.52 18.72 -9.75
N PRO A 181 30.37 17.41 -9.98
CA PRO A 181 29.09 16.84 -10.37
C PRO A 181 28.15 16.75 -9.17
N LEU A 182 26.84 16.70 -9.42
CA LEU A 182 25.83 16.39 -8.39
C LEU A 182 25.82 14.90 -8.09
N SER A 183 25.58 14.52 -6.83
CA SER A 183 25.24 13.13 -6.49
C SER A 183 23.94 12.70 -7.20
N PHE A 184 23.68 11.40 -7.33
CA PHE A 184 22.45 10.94 -7.99
C PHE A 184 21.18 11.49 -7.32
N ALA A 185 21.18 11.55 -5.98
CA ALA A 185 20.08 12.12 -5.22
C ALA A 185 19.91 13.63 -5.48
N GLN A 186 21.02 14.39 -5.57
CA GLN A 186 20.95 15.81 -5.93
C GLN A 186 20.46 16.03 -7.36
N GLN A 187 20.87 15.18 -8.32
CA GLN A 187 20.41 15.25 -9.72
C GLN A 187 18.89 15.15 -9.82
N ARG A 188 18.26 14.29 -9.01
CA ARG A 188 16.80 14.18 -8.90
C ARG A 188 16.15 15.49 -8.48
N LEU A 189 16.60 16.06 -7.36
CA LEU A 189 15.99 17.28 -6.83
C LEU A 189 16.21 18.47 -7.77
N TRP A 190 17.38 18.53 -8.39
CA TRP A 190 17.64 19.51 -9.44
C TRP A 190 16.69 19.33 -10.63
N PHE A 191 16.50 18.11 -11.12
CA PHE A 191 15.55 17.82 -12.21
C PHE A 191 14.11 18.19 -11.85
N LEU A 192 13.67 17.89 -10.63
CA LEU A 192 12.34 18.27 -10.14
C LEU A 192 12.18 19.79 -10.03
N ASP A 193 13.21 20.51 -9.60
CA ASP A 193 13.22 21.97 -9.58
C ASP A 193 13.15 22.57 -10.99
N GLN A 194 13.83 21.96 -11.98
CA GLN A 194 13.69 22.38 -13.38
C GLN A 194 12.29 22.13 -13.95
N LEU A 195 11.61 21.06 -13.51
CA LEU A 195 10.24 20.74 -13.93
C LEU A 195 9.18 21.64 -13.26
N GLN A 196 9.39 22.00 -11.98
CA GLN A 196 8.46 22.80 -11.20
C GLN A 196 9.21 23.91 -10.42
N PRO A 197 9.73 24.94 -11.12
CA PRO A 197 10.47 26.02 -10.47
C PRO A 197 9.64 26.73 -9.40
N GLY A 198 10.25 27.04 -8.27
CA GLY A 198 9.59 27.75 -7.17
C GLY A 198 8.67 26.89 -6.31
N ASN A 199 8.78 25.56 -6.37
CA ASN A 199 8.03 24.65 -5.52
C ASN A 199 8.68 24.49 -4.12
N PRO A 200 8.03 24.92 -3.01
CA PRO A 200 8.60 24.81 -1.67
C PRO A 200 8.48 23.40 -1.05
N ALA A 201 8.00 22.39 -1.79
CA ALA A 201 7.81 21.03 -1.27
C ALA A 201 9.09 20.38 -0.73
N TYR A 202 10.26 20.85 -1.15
CA TYR A 202 11.58 20.37 -0.70
C TYR A 202 12.27 21.30 0.31
N ASN A 203 11.52 22.21 0.94
CA ASN A 203 12.01 22.92 2.12
C ASN A 203 11.97 22.00 3.35
N ILE A 204 12.98 22.12 4.21
CA ILE A 204 13.04 21.49 5.54
C ILE A 204 12.98 22.61 6.59
N PRO A 205 11.79 23.01 7.04
CA PRO A 205 11.63 24.01 8.08
C PRO A 205 11.82 23.38 9.47
N ALA A 206 12.53 24.08 10.34
CA ALA A 206 12.62 23.81 11.76
C ALA A 206 12.45 25.12 12.53
N ALA A 207 11.74 25.05 13.67
CA ALA A 207 11.64 26.16 14.59
C ALA A 207 12.00 25.70 16.00
N VAL A 208 12.80 26.49 16.70
CA VAL A 208 13.22 26.23 18.08
C VAL A 208 12.93 27.46 18.92
N ARG A 209 12.10 27.28 19.94
CA ARG A 209 11.88 28.30 20.95
C ARG A 209 13.05 28.27 21.93
N LEU A 210 13.67 29.43 22.11
CA LEU A 210 14.80 29.64 23.00
C LEU A 210 14.32 30.46 24.19
N LYS A 211 14.49 29.93 25.40
CA LYS A 211 14.20 30.65 26.65
C LYS A 211 15.48 30.86 27.45
N GLY A 212 15.75 32.11 27.84
CA GLY A 212 16.90 32.52 28.63
C GLY A 212 17.66 33.69 28.01
N ALA A 213 18.87 33.95 28.53
CA ALA A 213 19.71 35.06 28.09
C ALA A 213 20.48 34.72 26.81
N LEU A 214 19.87 34.93 25.65
CA LEU A 214 20.49 34.66 24.36
C LEU A 214 21.52 35.74 23.99
N ASN A 215 22.78 35.35 23.84
CA ASN A 215 23.78 36.16 23.15
C ASN A 215 23.62 36.02 21.62
N VAL A 216 22.99 37.01 21.00
CA VAL A 216 22.66 37.00 19.57
C VAL A 216 23.91 37.08 18.68
N ALA A 217 24.93 37.84 19.07
CA ALA A 217 26.18 37.95 18.30
C ALA A 217 26.93 36.61 18.26
N VAL A 218 26.93 35.87 19.38
CA VAL A 218 27.50 34.52 19.44
C VAL A 218 26.68 33.54 18.60
N LEU A 219 25.36 33.67 18.56
CA LEU A 219 24.52 32.83 17.69
C LEU A 219 24.82 33.07 16.20
N GLU A 220 24.98 34.34 15.79
CA GLU A 220 25.41 34.69 14.42
C GLU A 220 26.78 34.08 14.09
N GLN A 221 27.76 34.25 14.98
CA GLN A 221 29.09 33.66 14.85
C GLN A 221 29.04 32.13 14.74
N THR A 222 28.14 31.49 15.50
CA THR A 222 27.92 30.04 15.48
C THR A 222 27.49 29.57 14.10
N PHE A 223 26.45 30.17 13.52
CA PHE A 223 26.00 29.82 12.18
C PHE A 223 27.05 30.13 11.11
N GLN A 224 27.80 31.22 11.26
CA GLN A 224 28.88 31.55 10.33
C GLN A 224 29.98 30.49 10.32
N GLU A 225 30.37 29.95 11.47
CA GLU A 225 31.36 28.87 11.54
C GLU A 225 30.81 27.55 10.97
N ILE A 226 29.52 27.24 11.18
CA ILE A 226 28.88 26.04 10.59
C ILE A 226 28.84 26.14 9.05
N ILE A 227 28.42 27.29 8.51
CA ILE A 227 28.40 27.52 7.05
C ILE A 227 29.82 27.44 6.46
N LYS A 228 30.83 27.91 7.20
CA LYS A 228 32.24 27.79 6.80
C LYS A 228 32.68 26.33 6.73
N ARG A 229 32.36 25.57 7.80
CA ARG A 229 32.75 24.17 8.03
C ARG A 229 32.15 23.22 7.00
N HIS A 230 30.88 23.43 6.63
CA HIS A 230 30.15 22.56 5.70
C HIS A 230 29.96 23.22 4.34
N GLU A 231 30.71 22.74 3.33
CA GLU A 231 30.63 23.25 1.95
C GLU A 231 29.21 23.21 1.38
N ALA A 232 28.41 22.21 1.75
CA ALA A 232 27.04 22.05 1.28
C ALA A 232 26.16 23.28 1.55
N LEU A 233 26.32 23.96 2.70
CA LEU A 233 25.53 25.15 3.07
C LEU A 233 25.93 26.41 2.30
N ARG A 234 27.05 26.35 1.57
CA ARG A 234 27.55 27.41 0.70
C ARG A 234 27.72 26.95 -0.75
N THR A 235 26.92 25.96 -1.14
CA THR A 235 26.87 25.42 -2.51
C THR A 235 25.61 25.90 -3.22
N THR A 236 25.73 26.30 -4.48
CA THR A 236 24.62 26.51 -5.42
C THR A 236 24.68 25.48 -6.55
N PHE A 237 23.59 25.33 -7.29
CA PHE A 237 23.42 24.33 -8.34
C PHE A 237 23.09 25.03 -9.65
N ASN A 238 24.08 25.06 -10.54
CA ASN A 238 23.98 25.76 -11.82
C ASN A 238 24.02 24.76 -12.97
N SER A 239 23.50 25.15 -14.14
CA SER A 239 23.71 24.39 -15.38
C SER A 239 24.96 24.92 -16.08
N VAL A 240 25.95 24.06 -16.28
CA VAL A 240 27.17 24.36 -17.05
C VAL A 240 27.16 23.45 -18.26
N GLU A 241 27.14 24.04 -19.47
CA GLU A 241 27.04 23.30 -20.74
C GLU A 241 25.86 22.30 -20.79
N GLY A 242 24.73 22.63 -20.14
CA GLY A 242 23.55 21.76 -20.10
C GLY A 242 23.63 20.62 -19.09
N ARG A 243 24.69 20.53 -18.28
CA ARG A 243 24.85 19.56 -17.20
C ARG A 243 24.77 20.25 -15.84
N PRO A 244 24.11 19.64 -14.83
CA PRO A 244 24.06 20.23 -13.50
C PRO A 244 25.44 20.12 -12.82
N ALA A 245 25.88 21.20 -12.20
CA ALA A 245 27.13 21.29 -11.46
C ALA A 245 26.97 21.98 -10.10
N GLN A 246 27.75 21.52 -9.12
CA GLN A 246 27.88 22.13 -7.81
C GLN A 246 28.88 23.30 -7.88
N VAL A 247 28.47 24.47 -7.42
CA VAL A 247 29.33 25.66 -7.33
C VAL A 247 29.48 26.03 -5.86
N ILE A 248 30.67 25.82 -5.32
CA ILE A 248 30.98 26.09 -3.91
C ILE A 248 31.47 27.53 -3.78
N ILE A 249 30.77 28.34 -3.01
CA ILE A 249 31.12 29.74 -2.78
C ILE A 249 32.28 29.81 -1.78
N SER A 250 33.37 30.47 -2.19
CA SER A 250 34.61 30.58 -1.41
C SER A 250 34.59 31.70 -0.38
N SER A 251 33.96 32.83 -0.70
CA SER A 251 33.82 33.99 0.19
C SER A 251 32.34 34.29 0.40
N PHE A 252 31.92 34.33 1.65
CA PHE A 252 30.54 34.61 2.05
C PHE A 252 30.54 35.48 3.30
N ASN A 253 29.46 36.22 3.49
CA ASN A 253 29.18 36.94 4.72
C ASN A 253 27.78 36.56 5.19
N PHE A 254 27.67 36.03 6.40
CA PHE A 254 26.40 35.65 6.98
C PHE A 254 26.00 36.71 8.01
N THR A 255 24.73 37.10 7.99
CA THR A 255 24.15 37.99 8.99
C THR A 255 22.84 37.38 9.44
N LEU A 256 22.61 37.32 10.74
CA LEU A 256 21.40 36.79 11.34
C LEU A 256 20.31 37.87 11.32
N PRO A 257 19.28 37.75 10.47
CA PRO A 257 18.14 38.67 10.48
C PRO A 257 17.36 38.52 11.78
N ILE A 258 16.97 39.65 12.37
CA ILE A 258 16.21 39.72 13.62
C ILE A 258 14.90 40.46 13.35
N VAL A 259 13.78 39.81 13.67
CA VAL A 259 12.44 40.42 13.62
C VAL A 259 11.97 40.66 15.04
N ASN A 260 11.75 41.92 15.42
CA ASN A 260 11.31 42.28 16.77
C ASN A 260 9.78 42.25 16.84
N LEU A 261 9.22 41.35 17.64
CA LEU A 261 7.77 41.19 17.87
C LEU A 261 7.34 41.67 19.27
N ARG A 262 8.25 42.23 20.06
CA ARG A 262 8.00 42.65 21.44
C ARG A 262 6.92 43.73 21.57
N GLU A 263 6.78 44.57 20.54
CA GLU A 263 5.81 45.67 20.51
C GLU A 263 4.36 45.20 20.36
N LEU A 264 4.14 43.93 19.96
CA LEU A 264 2.83 43.32 19.87
C LEU A 264 2.31 42.86 21.24
N SER A 265 0.98 42.84 21.41
CA SER A 265 0.37 42.23 22.59
C SER A 265 0.70 40.73 22.67
N GLN A 266 0.64 40.14 23.85
CA GLN A 266 1.01 38.73 24.05
C GLN A 266 0.23 37.77 23.14
N ALA A 267 -1.07 38.01 22.93
CA ALA A 267 -1.92 37.18 22.07
C ALA A 267 -1.59 37.34 20.57
N GLU A 268 -1.29 38.57 20.13
CA GLU A 268 -0.92 38.86 18.74
C GLU A 268 0.50 38.38 18.41
N ARG A 269 1.41 38.44 19.38
CA ARG A 269 2.81 38.06 19.23
C ARG A 269 2.99 36.60 18.85
N GLU A 270 2.32 35.69 19.55
CA GLU A 270 2.41 34.26 19.26
C GLU A 270 1.79 33.94 17.88
N ALA A 271 0.64 34.55 17.58
CA ALA A 271 -0.03 34.36 16.29
C ALA A 271 0.84 34.87 15.12
N GLU A 272 1.47 36.02 15.28
CA GLU A 272 2.36 36.60 14.27
C GLU A 272 3.65 35.78 14.11
N ALA A 273 4.23 35.30 15.20
CA ALA A 273 5.39 34.41 15.15
C ALA A 273 5.11 33.14 14.36
N MET A 274 3.94 32.51 14.57
CA MET A 274 3.52 31.32 13.82
C MET A 274 3.18 31.64 12.37
N ARG A 275 2.60 32.82 12.09
CA ARG A 275 2.34 33.29 10.73
C ARG A 275 3.65 33.44 9.93
N LEU A 276 4.65 34.11 10.53
CA LEU A 276 5.97 34.30 9.93
C LEU A 276 6.71 32.96 9.73
N ALA A 277 6.63 32.05 10.70
CA ALA A 277 7.21 30.72 10.57
C ALA A 277 6.60 29.91 9.41
N ALA A 278 5.27 30.00 9.22
CA ALA A 278 4.59 29.34 8.11
C ALA A 278 4.84 30.02 6.75
N GLU A 279 5.08 31.33 6.72
CA GLU A 279 5.50 32.07 5.52
C GLU A 279 6.92 31.68 5.11
N GLU A 280 7.86 31.70 6.06
CA GLU A 280 9.24 31.28 5.88
C GLU A 280 9.34 29.82 5.37
N ALA A 281 8.55 28.90 5.94
CA ALA A 281 8.52 27.50 5.51
C ALA A 281 8.06 27.31 4.06
N ARG A 282 7.17 28.19 3.56
CA ARG A 282 6.57 28.13 2.21
C ARG A 282 7.31 28.98 1.18
N GLN A 283 8.24 29.83 1.60
CA GLN A 283 9.01 30.64 0.67
C GLN A 283 10.00 29.75 -0.11
N PRO A 284 9.91 29.67 -1.44
CA PRO A 284 10.76 28.79 -2.23
C PRO A 284 12.22 29.24 -2.21
N PHE A 285 13.13 28.29 -2.48
CA PHE A 285 14.53 28.58 -2.79
C PHE A 285 14.74 28.63 -4.30
N ASP A 286 15.72 29.42 -4.73
CA ASP A 286 16.28 29.37 -6.08
C ASP A 286 17.62 28.65 -5.98
N LEU A 287 17.72 27.45 -6.56
CA LEU A 287 18.92 26.60 -6.43
C LEU A 287 20.17 27.22 -7.02
N THR A 288 20.03 28.22 -7.90
CA THR A 288 21.14 28.95 -8.52
C THR A 288 21.69 30.08 -7.64
N LYS A 289 20.99 30.41 -6.53
CA LYS A 289 21.33 31.52 -5.65
C LYS A 289 21.63 31.05 -4.24
N TRP A 290 22.65 31.67 -3.64
CA TRP A 290 22.97 31.47 -2.23
C TRP A 290 22.31 32.55 -1.36
N PRO A 291 21.88 32.21 -0.13
CA PRO A 291 21.99 30.90 0.53
C PRO A 291 20.81 29.95 0.31
N LEU A 292 21.11 28.64 0.35
CA LEU A 292 20.11 27.55 0.43
C LEU A 292 19.78 27.15 1.88
N LEU A 293 20.16 28.00 2.82
CA LEU A 293 19.87 27.99 4.25
C LEU A 293 19.42 29.39 4.64
N ARG A 294 18.23 29.52 5.21
CA ARG A 294 17.74 30.76 5.84
C ARG A 294 17.61 30.53 7.34
N VAL A 295 18.10 31.49 8.10
CA VAL A 295 18.03 31.50 9.56
C VAL A 295 17.47 32.85 9.95
N THR A 296 16.40 32.90 10.73
CA THR A 296 15.76 34.14 11.17
C THR A 296 15.44 34.04 12.66
N LEU A 297 15.80 35.06 13.43
CA LEU A 297 15.50 35.12 14.85
C LEU A 297 14.30 36.05 15.10
N LEU A 298 13.19 35.49 15.58
CA LEU A 298 12.05 36.28 16.06
C LEU A 298 12.24 36.58 17.55
N HIS A 299 12.31 37.85 17.91
CA HIS A 299 12.47 38.31 19.29
C HIS A 299 11.09 38.54 19.89
N LEU A 300 10.65 37.63 20.76
CA LEU A 300 9.31 37.61 21.34
C LEU A 300 9.28 38.44 22.63
N ASP A 301 10.22 38.22 23.53
CA ASP A 301 10.33 38.92 24.82
C ASP A 301 11.81 39.05 25.22
N GLU A 302 12.13 39.73 26.32
CA GLU A 302 13.51 39.94 26.80
C GLU A 302 14.33 38.64 26.88
N THR A 303 13.66 37.54 27.24
CA THR A 303 14.27 36.21 27.42
C THR A 303 13.61 35.13 26.57
N GLU A 304 12.74 35.49 25.61
CA GLU A 304 12.06 34.52 24.75
C GLU A 304 12.26 34.84 23.27
N TYR A 305 12.71 33.85 22.52
CA TYR A 305 12.98 33.95 21.09
C TYR A 305 12.43 32.73 20.35
N LEU A 306 12.13 32.89 19.07
CA LEU A 306 11.85 31.80 18.15
C LEU A 306 12.88 31.83 17.01
N LEU A 307 13.76 30.84 16.98
CA LEU A 307 14.74 30.67 15.92
C LEU A 307 14.12 29.83 14.81
N LEU A 308 13.97 30.42 13.63
CA LEU A 308 13.53 29.75 12.41
C LEU A 308 14.76 29.34 11.61
N VAL A 309 14.81 28.08 11.19
CA VAL A 309 15.88 27.52 10.35
C VAL A 309 15.22 26.76 9.21
N THR A 310 15.36 27.24 7.98
CA THR A 310 14.84 26.57 6.79
C THR A 310 15.98 26.28 5.84
N VAL A 311 16.12 25.02 5.43
CA VAL A 311 17.14 24.58 4.48
C VAL A 311 16.50 23.86 3.29
N HIS A 312 17.06 23.99 2.10
CA HIS A 312 16.60 23.21 0.96
C HIS A 312 17.12 21.76 1.04
N HIS A 313 16.27 20.77 0.74
CA HIS A 313 16.60 19.35 0.89
C HIS A 313 17.78 18.88 0.00
N ILE A 314 18.18 19.66 -1.01
CA ILE A 314 19.33 19.36 -1.88
C ILE A 314 20.70 19.51 -1.19
N VAL A 315 20.77 20.29 -0.09
CA VAL A 315 22.01 20.51 0.68
C VAL A 315 21.97 19.88 2.07
N ALA A 316 20.82 19.37 2.52
CA ALA A 316 20.65 18.77 3.85
C ALA A 316 19.52 17.74 3.86
N ASP A 317 19.58 16.83 4.82
CA ASP A 317 18.54 15.84 5.12
C ASP A 317 18.24 15.78 6.63
N GLY A 318 17.32 14.88 7.04
CA GLY A 318 16.95 14.74 8.46
C GLY A 318 18.15 14.43 9.38
N TRP A 319 19.11 13.62 8.93
CA TRP A 319 20.34 13.37 9.68
C TRP A 319 21.19 14.64 9.81
N SER A 320 21.32 15.39 8.72
CA SER A 320 22.05 16.67 8.69
C SER A 320 21.46 17.69 9.66
N MET A 321 20.14 17.69 9.89
CA MET A 321 19.52 18.55 10.91
C MET A 321 19.97 18.16 12.32
N GLY A 322 20.14 16.87 12.61
CA GLY A 322 20.72 16.41 13.87
C GLY A 322 22.19 16.83 14.04
N VAL A 323 22.98 16.77 12.97
CA VAL A 323 24.37 17.30 12.95
C VAL A 323 24.37 18.80 13.25
N LEU A 324 23.54 19.57 12.52
CA LEU A 324 23.42 21.02 12.69
C LEU A 324 23.12 21.39 14.14
N VAL A 325 22.15 20.72 14.76
CA VAL A 325 21.72 20.99 16.13
C VAL A 325 22.83 20.70 17.14
N ARG A 326 23.54 19.57 17.00
CA ARG A 326 24.70 19.24 17.85
C ARG A 326 25.84 20.25 17.70
N GLU A 327 26.14 20.66 16.47
CA GLU A 327 27.20 21.63 16.22
C GLU A 327 26.83 23.03 16.71
N VAL A 328 25.57 23.47 16.56
CA VAL A 328 25.09 24.72 17.15
C VAL A 328 25.30 24.73 18.65
N ALA A 329 24.93 23.66 19.36
CA ALA A 329 25.12 23.57 20.81
C ALA A 329 26.60 23.68 21.22
N ALA A 330 27.47 22.87 20.60
CA ALA A 330 28.90 22.84 20.93
C ALA A 330 29.61 24.18 20.62
N LEU A 331 29.30 24.80 19.48
CA LEU A 331 29.89 26.07 19.07
C LEU A 331 29.38 27.24 19.90
N TYR A 332 28.08 27.28 20.18
CA TYR A 332 27.48 28.34 20.98
C TYR A 332 28.06 28.35 22.40
N GLU A 333 28.20 27.18 23.03
CA GLU A 333 28.81 27.05 24.36
C GLU A 333 30.29 27.49 24.37
N ALA A 334 31.07 27.07 23.36
CA ALA A 334 32.47 27.43 23.24
C ALA A 334 32.65 28.94 23.05
N PHE A 335 31.89 29.55 22.12
CA PHE A 335 31.97 30.98 21.82
C PHE A 335 31.44 31.86 22.95
N CYS A 336 30.38 31.45 23.67
CA CYS A 336 29.95 32.12 24.89
C CYS A 336 31.05 32.15 25.96
N SER A 337 31.89 31.11 25.99
CA SER A 337 33.05 31.02 26.89
C SER A 337 34.32 31.66 26.33
N GLY A 338 34.27 32.32 25.16
CA GLY A 338 35.43 32.90 24.48
C GLY A 338 36.46 31.87 23.98
N LYS A 339 36.08 30.59 23.89
CA LYS A 339 36.92 29.49 23.38
C LYS A 339 36.77 29.35 21.86
N PRO A 340 37.79 28.84 21.14
CA PRO A 340 37.66 28.52 19.72
C PRO A 340 36.70 27.35 19.48
N SER A 341 36.37 27.10 18.20
CA SER A 341 35.57 25.94 17.80
C SER A 341 36.17 24.63 18.34
N PRO A 342 35.39 23.80 19.06
CA PRO A 342 35.85 22.50 19.56
C PRO A 342 35.72 21.39 18.51
N LEU A 343 35.16 21.69 17.33
CA LEU A 343 34.83 20.70 16.31
C LEU A 343 36.07 20.37 15.46
N PRO A 344 36.46 19.09 15.31
CA PRO A 344 37.63 18.69 14.52
C PRO A 344 37.39 18.91 13.02
N GLU A 345 38.42 19.18 12.22
CA GLU A 345 38.25 19.36 10.77
C GLU A 345 37.65 18.11 10.10
N LEU A 346 36.72 18.31 9.14
CA LEU A 346 36.10 17.22 8.41
C LEU A 346 37.10 16.61 7.41
N SER A 347 37.25 15.28 7.42
CA SER A 347 38.18 14.58 6.52
C SER A 347 37.77 14.68 5.05
N VAL A 348 36.46 14.71 4.77
CA VAL A 348 35.85 14.87 3.45
C VAL A 348 34.67 15.85 3.53
N GLN A 349 34.14 16.25 2.39
CA GLN A 349 32.96 17.11 2.25
C GLN A 349 31.93 16.45 1.32
N TYR A 350 30.72 16.99 1.27
CA TYR A 350 29.65 16.40 0.45
C TYR A 350 30.02 16.29 -1.05
N ALA A 351 30.73 17.29 -1.60
CA ALA A 351 31.18 17.25 -2.99
C ALA A 351 32.13 16.06 -3.27
N ASP A 352 32.92 15.65 -2.27
CA ASP A 352 33.81 14.49 -2.37
C ASP A 352 33.01 13.19 -2.42
N TYR A 353 31.95 13.09 -1.62
CA TYR A 353 30.99 11.99 -1.68
C TYR A 353 30.31 11.91 -3.05
N ALA A 354 29.87 13.04 -3.63
CA ALA A 354 29.24 13.06 -4.95
C ALA A 354 30.18 12.54 -6.05
N VAL A 355 31.43 12.99 -6.06
CA VAL A 355 32.47 12.50 -7.00
C VAL A 355 32.75 11.02 -6.79
N TRP A 356 32.90 10.59 -5.54
CA TRP A 356 33.11 9.18 -5.20
C TRP A 356 31.95 8.30 -5.68
N GLN A 357 30.70 8.72 -5.43
CA GLN A 357 29.51 7.96 -5.77
C GLN A 357 29.41 7.72 -7.28
N ILE A 358 29.63 8.78 -8.08
CA ILE A 358 29.59 8.69 -9.55
C ILE A 358 30.68 7.77 -10.09
N ASN A 359 31.90 7.87 -9.54
CA ASN A 359 33.02 7.06 -10.00
C ASN A 359 32.89 5.58 -9.60
N TRP A 360 32.25 5.31 -8.47
CA TRP A 360 32.05 3.95 -7.97
C TRP A 360 30.87 3.24 -8.63
N LEU A 361 29.71 3.92 -8.72
CA LEU A 361 28.47 3.34 -9.22
C LEU A 361 28.32 3.51 -10.73
N GLN A 362 29.22 2.87 -11.48
CA GLN A 362 29.20 2.83 -12.95
C GLN A 362 29.66 1.45 -13.47
N GLY A 363 29.38 1.17 -14.75
CA GLY A 363 29.74 -0.09 -15.39
C GLY A 363 29.16 -1.31 -14.66
N GLU A 364 29.98 -2.35 -14.51
CA GLU A 364 29.59 -3.65 -13.92
C GLU A 364 28.97 -3.53 -12.51
N VAL A 365 29.45 -2.58 -11.68
CA VAL A 365 28.92 -2.38 -10.32
C VAL A 365 27.46 -1.90 -10.36
N LEU A 366 27.15 -0.96 -11.25
CA LEU A 366 25.80 -0.43 -11.41
C LEU A 366 24.88 -1.49 -12.03
N GLU A 367 25.35 -2.19 -13.06
CA GLU A 367 24.59 -3.25 -13.74
C GLU A 367 24.21 -4.40 -12.80
N ALA A 368 25.15 -4.85 -11.96
CA ALA A 368 24.88 -5.90 -10.97
C ALA A 368 23.79 -5.46 -9.99
N LYS A 369 23.90 -4.26 -9.43
CA LYS A 369 22.89 -3.72 -8.49
C LYS A 369 21.52 -3.53 -9.15
N LEU A 370 21.47 -3.09 -10.41
CA LEU A 370 20.21 -2.96 -11.14
C LEU A 370 19.57 -4.33 -11.42
N ALA A 371 20.36 -5.35 -11.74
CA ALA A 371 19.86 -6.70 -11.98
C ALA A 371 19.16 -7.28 -10.74
N ASP A 372 19.76 -7.12 -9.56
CA ASP A 372 19.18 -7.56 -8.28
C ASP A 372 17.83 -6.88 -8.01
N TRP A 373 17.76 -5.56 -8.18
CA TRP A 373 16.52 -4.81 -7.98
C TRP A 373 15.44 -5.16 -9.00
N LYS A 374 15.79 -5.43 -10.26
CA LYS A 374 14.83 -5.90 -11.28
C LYS A 374 14.27 -7.27 -10.93
N GLN A 375 15.11 -8.18 -10.45
CA GLN A 375 14.67 -9.50 -10.01
C GLN A 375 13.69 -9.39 -8.84
N GLN A 376 13.97 -8.49 -7.88
CA GLN A 376 13.11 -8.26 -6.72
C GLN A 376 11.78 -7.57 -7.08
N LEU A 377 11.81 -6.56 -7.95
CA LEU A 377 10.65 -5.73 -8.26
C LEU A 377 9.84 -6.21 -9.46
N GLY A 378 10.33 -7.14 -10.27
CA GLY A 378 9.66 -7.56 -11.50
C GLY A 378 9.61 -6.45 -12.56
N GLN A 379 8.88 -6.71 -13.65
CA GLN A 379 8.85 -5.78 -14.81
C GLN A 379 7.82 -4.65 -14.68
N ILE A 380 6.75 -4.85 -13.90
CA ILE A 380 5.65 -3.88 -13.75
C ILE A 380 5.29 -3.77 -12.28
N LEU A 381 5.21 -2.53 -11.78
CA LEU A 381 4.71 -2.19 -10.46
C LEU A 381 3.29 -1.62 -10.58
N PRO A 382 2.27 -2.23 -9.95
CA PRO A 382 0.91 -1.71 -10.02
C PRO A 382 0.79 -0.41 -9.22
N PRO A 383 0.15 0.65 -9.75
CA PRO A 383 -0.19 1.80 -8.95
C PRO A 383 -1.22 1.41 -7.86
N LEU A 384 -1.05 1.98 -6.68
CA LEU A 384 -1.98 1.77 -5.57
C LEU A 384 -3.22 2.65 -5.73
N GLN A 385 -4.40 2.03 -5.79
CA GLN A 385 -5.69 2.67 -5.98
C GLN A 385 -6.27 3.09 -4.63
N LEU A 386 -5.69 4.14 -4.05
CA LEU A 386 -6.17 4.71 -2.79
C LEU A 386 -7.60 5.28 -2.93
N PRO A 387 -8.43 5.24 -1.88
CA PRO A 387 -9.81 5.73 -1.88
C PRO A 387 -9.84 7.27 -1.88
N ALA A 388 -9.43 7.89 -2.98
CA ALA A 388 -9.47 9.33 -3.16
C ALA A 388 -10.91 9.81 -3.34
N LYS A 389 -11.23 10.97 -2.74
CA LYS A 389 -12.56 11.58 -2.82
C LYS A 389 -12.78 12.33 -4.13
N GLN A 390 -11.69 12.81 -4.73
CA GLN A 390 -11.71 13.62 -5.95
C GLN A 390 -10.83 12.96 -7.03
N PRO A 391 -11.19 13.11 -8.32
CA PRO A 391 -10.34 12.65 -9.41
C PRO A 391 -9.00 13.41 -9.37
N ARG A 392 -7.91 12.70 -9.68
CA ARG A 392 -6.56 13.28 -9.68
C ARG A 392 -6.43 14.35 -10.77
N SER A 393 -6.03 15.56 -10.37
CA SER A 393 -5.65 16.63 -11.31
C SER A 393 -4.39 16.27 -12.12
N ALA A 394 -4.25 16.82 -13.32
CA ALA A 394 -3.08 16.59 -14.18
C ALA A 394 -1.76 17.10 -13.58
N VAL A 395 -1.83 18.12 -12.71
CA VAL A 395 -0.71 18.68 -11.94
C VAL A 395 -1.13 18.75 -10.48
N SER A 396 -0.27 18.26 -9.58
CA SER A 396 -0.48 18.35 -8.14
C SER A 396 -0.35 19.80 -7.65
N SER A 397 -1.28 20.27 -6.81
CA SER A 397 -1.10 21.55 -6.08
C SER A 397 -0.04 21.45 -4.98
N ASN A 398 0.36 20.21 -4.66
CA ASN A 398 1.21 19.81 -3.54
C ASN A 398 0.69 20.29 -2.20
N GLN A 399 -0.59 20.64 -2.03
CA GLN A 399 -1.11 21.00 -0.72
C GLN A 399 -1.17 19.77 0.20
N ALA A 400 -0.70 19.95 1.44
CA ALA A 400 -0.78 18.93 2.48
C ALA A 400 -1.61 19.38 3.66
N GLU A 401 -2.26 18.40 4.27
CA GLU A 401 -2.69 18.46 5.65
C GLU A 401 -2.05 17.32 6.46
N ILE A 402 -2.07 17.47 7.79
CA ILE A 402 -1.49 16.51 8.73
C ILE A 402 -2.56 16.03 9.71
N GLN A 403 -2.69 14.71 9.87
CA GLN A 403 -3.50 14.08 10.91
C GLN A 403 -2.60 13.30 11.86
N LYS A 404 -2.56 13.68 13.13
CA LYS A 404 -1.74 13.04 14.17
C LYS A 404 -2.52 11.95 14.90
N PHE A 405 -1.79 10.99 15.46
CA PHE A 405 -2.31 10.00 16.41
C PHE A 405 -1.24 9.60 17.43
N GLN A 406 -1.68 8.98 18.51
CA GLN A 406 -0.83 8.40 19.54
C GLN A 406 -1.41 7.04 19.94
N LEU A 407 -0.60 6.00 19.86
CA LEU A 407 -0.99 4.68 20.32
C LEU A 407 -1.06 4.68 21.84
N ASN A 408 -2.02 3.93 22.39
CA ASN A 408 -2.03 3.69 23.82
C ASN A 408 -0.77 2.91 24.25
N TRP A 409 -0.41 3.05 25.52
CA TRP A 409 0.75 2.38 26.10
C TRP A 409 0.64 0.85 25.96
N GLN A 410 -0.55 0.29 26.21
CA GLN A 410 -0.78 -1.16 26.22
C GLN A 410 -0.50 -1.81 24.85
N VAL A 411 -0.89 -1.17 23.76
CA VAL A 411 -0.63 -1.62 22.39
C VAL A 411 0.85 -1.46 22.07
N SER A 412 1.49 -0.37 22.49
CA SER A 412 2.93 -0.15 22.28
C SER A 412 3.78 -1.24 22.98
N GLU A 413 3.42 -1.59 24.21
CA GLU A 413 4.03 -2.67 24.97
C GLU A 413 3.78 -4.05 24.34
N ALA A 414 2.54 -4.33 23.91
CA ALA A 414 2.21 -5.59 23.26
C ALA A 414 2.89 -5.75 21.89
N LEU A 415 3.08 -4.65 21.14
CA LEU A 415 3.90 -4.64 19.92
C LEU A 415 5.35 -5.02 20.23
N SER A 416 5.92 -4.47 21.32
CA SER A 416 7.28 -4.81 21.77
C SER A 416 7.44 -6.31 22.07
N ALA A 417 6.42 -6.92 22.68
CA ALA A 417 6.40 -8.36 22.91
C ALA A 417 6.36 -9.17 21.59
N LEU A 418 5.53 -8.77 20.63
CA LEU A 418 5.44 -9.42 19.32
C LEU A 418 6.76 -9.32 18.54
N ILE A 419 7.40 -8.15 18.56
CA ILE A 419 8.69 -7.86 17.92
C ILE A 419 9.76 -8.84 18.43
N ARG A 420 9.86 -9.01 19.76
CA ARG A 420 10.81 -9.96 20.38
C ARG A 420 10.51 -11.41 19.98
N GLN A 421 9.24 -11.82 19.97
CA GLN A 421 8.85 -13.18 19.63
C GLN A 421 9.11 -13.55 18.16
N GLN A 422 9.12 -12.57 17.26
CA GLN A 422 9.28 -12.79 15.81
C GLN A 422 10.65 -12.38 15.27
N ASN A 423 11.52 -11.90 16.15
CA ASN A 423 12.86 -11.42 15.81
C ASN A 423 12.84 -10.40 14.66
N VAL A 424 11.84 -9.51 14.66
CA VAL A 424 11.67 -8.42 13.68
C VAL A 424 11.87 -7.07 14.37
N THR A 425 11.80 -5.97 13.63
CA THR A 425 11.85 -4.60 14.20
C THR A 425 10.46 -3.96 14.25
N LEU A 426 10.33 -2.89 15.05
CA LEU A 426 9.12 -2.06 15.07
C LEU A 426 8.79 -1.50 13.67
N PHE A 427 9.81 -1.12 12.88
CA PHE A 427 9.65 -0.72 11.49
C PHE A 427 8.92 -1.78 10.66
N MET A 428 9.40 -3.03 10.67
CA MET A 428 8.82 -4.14 9.90
C MET A 428 7.37 -4.42 10.34
N THR A 429 7.12 -4.41 11.64
CA THR A 429 5.78 -4.65 12.21
C THR A 429 4.77 -3.57 11.80
N LEU A 430 5.16 -2.30 11.91
CA LEU A 430 4.29 -1.19 11.53
C LEU A 430 4.11 -1.09 10.01
N LEU A 431 5.14 -1.42 9.21
CA LEU A 431 5.03 -1.52 7.77
C LEU A 431 4.05 -2.63 7.37
N ALA A 432 4.13 -3.82 7.99
CA ALA A 432 3.18 -4.91 7.75
C ALA A 432 1.74 -4.51 8.13
N ALA A 433 1.56 -3.78 9.23
CA ALA A 433 0.27 -3.23 9.61
C ALA A 433 -0.26 -2.21 8.61
N LEU A 434 0.59 -1.30 8.11
CA LEU A 434 0.22 -0.33 7.07
C LEU A 434 -0.17 -1.05 5.78
N GLN A 435 0.63 -2.01 5.32
CA GLN A 435 0.34 -2.80 4.13
C GLN A 435 -0.96 -3.60 4.29
N THR A 436 -1.23 -4.13 5.49
CA THR A 436 -2.52 -4.76 5.81
C THR A 436 -3.67 -3.75 5.68
N LEU A 437 -3.53 -2.54 6.23
CA LEU A 437 -4.54 -1.49 6.10
C LEU A 437 -4.79 -1.14 4.62
N LEU A 438 -3.72 -0.95 3.84
CA LEU A 438 -3.81 -0.65 2.41
C LEU A 438 -4.48 -1.80 1.63
N TYR A 439 -4.14 -3.05 1.92
CA TYR A 439 -4.81 -4.22 1.38
C TYR A 439 -6.31 -4.21 1.70
N ARG A 440 -6.71 -3.87 2.93
CA ARG A 440 -8.13 -3.81 3.34
C ARG A 440 -8.90 -2.67 2.65
N TYR A 441 -8.24 -1.58 2.29
CA TYR A 441 -8.86 -0.45 1.60
C TYR A 441 -8.93 -0.61 0.09
N THR A 442 -7.91 -1.21 -0.52
CA THR A 442 -7.76 -1.29 -1.98
C THR A 442 -8.15 -2.64 -2.56
N ASN A 443 -8.19 -3.69 -1.73
CA ASN A 443 -8.31 -5.09 -2.13
C ASN A 443 -7.22 -5.53 -3.13
N GLN A 444 -6.10 -4.78 -3.22
CA GLN A 444 -4.96 -5.13 -4.06
C GLN A 444 -4.02 -6.07 -3.30
N GLU A 445 -3.70 -7.21 -3.91
CA GLU A 445 -2.84 -8.22 -3.26
C GLU A 445 -1.34 -7.96 -3.44
N ASP A 446 -0.96 -6.99 -4.27
CA ASP A 446 0.42 -6.61 -4.54
C ASP A 446 0.62 -5.15 -4.14
N ILE A 447 1.23 -4.95 -2.97
CA ILE A 447 1.31 -3.64 -2.32
C ILE A 447 2.75 -3.14 -2.38
N VAL A 448 2.93 -1.96 -2.97
CA VAL A 448 4.22 -1.27 -3.07
C VAL A 448 4.21 -0.03 -2.17
N VAL A 449 5.13 0.01 -1.21
CA VAL A 449 5.34 1.15 -0.30
C VAL A 449 6.78 1.61 -0.40
N GLY A 450 7.01 2.91 -0.47
CA GLY A 450 8.35 3.48 -0.39
C GLY A 450 8.77 3.73 1.05
N THR A 451 10.07 3.68 1.32
CA THR A 451 10.65 4.11 2.60
C THR A 451 11.94 4.87 2.37
N ASP A 452 12.28 5.81 3.24
CA ASP A 452 13.53 6.54 3.20
C ASP A 452 14.62 5.83 4.02
N LEU A 453 15.87 6.04 3.63
CA LEU A 453 17.03 5.50 4.32
C LEU A 453 18.14 6.56 4.33
N ALA A 454 18.79 6.73 5.48
CA ALA A 454 19.82 7.75 5.67
C ALA A 454 20.99 7.63 4.68
N ASN A 455 21.30 6.40 4.24
CA ASN A 455 22.30 6.08 3.22
C ASN A 455 23.72 6.60 3.56
N ARG A 456 24.07 6.54 4.85
CA ARG A 456 25.39 6.91 5.39
C ARG A 456 26.16 5.65 5.74
N THR A 457 26.57 4.93 4.70
CA THR A 457 27.25 3.63 4.83
C THR A 457 28.77 3.76 5.05
N GLN A 458 29.29 4.99 5.07
CA GLN A 458 30.69 5.31 5.30
C GLN A 458 30.79 6.22 6.54
N VAL A 459 31.72 5.92 7.46
CA VAL A 459 31.88 6.65 8.73
C VAL A 459 32.15 8.14 8.49
N GLU A 460 32.92 8.47 7.45
CA GLU A 460 33.26 9.85 7.10
C GLU A 460 32.03 10.68 6.69
N THR A 461 30.92 10.03 6.34
CA THR A 461 29.67 10.72 6.01
C THR A 461 28.83 11.07 7.23
N GLU A 462 29.02 10.45 8.39
CA GLU A 462 28.13 10.64 9.56
C GLU A 462 28.14 12.08 10.11
N ALA A 463 29.28 12.76 10.03
CA ALA A 463 29.45 14.13 10.52
C ALA A 463 29.10 15.20 9.48
N LEU A 464 28.72 14.84 8.25
CA LEU A 464 28.51 15.80 7.16
C LEU A 464 27.08 16.34 7.12
N ILE A 465 26.95 17.64 6.84
CA ILE A 465 25.70 18.21 6.32
C ILE A 465 25.67 18.00 4.81
N GLY A 466 24.59 17.41 4.31
CA GLY A 466 24.42 17.05 2.90
C GLY A 466 23.16 16.24 2.63
N PHE A 467 22.83 16.01 1.36
CA PHE A 467 21.65 15.21 0.98
C PHE A 467 22.04 13.75 0.67
N PHE A 468 21.98 12.87 1.67
CA PHE A 468 22.36 11.45 1.51
C PHE A 468 21.16 10.53 1.30
N VAL A 469 20.00 10.92 1.82
CA VAL A 469 18.78 10.10 1.83
C VAL A 469 18.51 9.43 0.48
N ASN A 470 18.39 8.10 0.53
CA ASN A 470 17.92 7.28 -0.57
C ASN A 470 16.50 6.78 -0.28
N ILE A 471 15.79 6.32 -1.32
CA ILE A 471 14.45 5.74 -1.20
C ILE A 471 14.50 4.29 -1.64
N LEU A 472 13.95 3.39 -0.82
CA LEU A 472 13.78 1.98 -1.14
C LEU A 472 12.32 1.67 -1.48
N VAL A 473 12.12 0.78 -2.45
CA VAL A 473 10.80 0.33 -2.92
C VAL A 473 10.50 -1.05 -2.33
N LEU A 474 9.50 -1.13 -1.46
CA LEU A 474 9.15 -2.36 -0.74
C LEU A 474 7.85 -2.94 -1.33
N ARG A 475 8.00 -3.93 -2.23
CA ARG A 475 6.90 -4.69 -2.85
C ARG A 475 6.60 -5.93 -2.01
N THR A 476 5.39 -6.01 -1.47
CA THR A 476 4.93 -7.14 -0.62
C THR A 476 3.74 -7.84 -1.25
N ASP A 477 3.82 -9.17 -1.32
CA ASP A 477 2.77 -10.05 -1.79
C ASP A 477 1.82 -10.46 -0.65
N MET A 478 0.54 -10.12 -0.79
CA MET A 478 -0.55 -10.38 0.14
C MET A 478 -1.44 -11.56 -0.31
N ARG A 479 -1.13 -12.22 -1.43
CA ARG A 479 -1.93 -13.33 -1.98
C ARG A 479 -2.10 -14.47 -0.98
N GLY A 480 -3.26 -15.10 -1.06
CA GLY A 480 -3.64 -16.24 -0.24
C GLY A 480 -4.19 -15.87 1.14
N ASN A 481 -4.40 -14.57 1.42
CA ASN A 481 -4.91 -14.06 2.70
C ASN A 481 -4.16 -14.66 3.91
N PRO A 482 -2.84 -14.37 4.02
CA PRO A 482 -1.99 -14.97 5.05
C PRO A 482 -2.44 -14.58 6.46
N THR A 483 -1.86 -15.21 7.48
CA THR A 483 -1.93 -14.67 8.85
C THR A 483 -1.06 -13.43 8.97
N PHE A 484 -1.27 -12.59 10.00
CA PHE A 484 -0.39 -11.45 10.22
C PHE A 484 1.06 -11.88 10.44
N ARG A 485 1.29 -12.97 11.18
CA ARG A 485 2.64 -13.52 11.40
C ARG A 485 3.32 -13.92 10.09
N GLN A 486 2.61 -14.61 9.20
CA GLN A 486 3.12 -14.96 7.87
C GLN A 486 3.42 -13.72 7.02
N LEU A 487 2.59 -12.67 7.10
CA LEU A 487 2.87 -11.41 6.44
C LEU A 487 4.14 -10.75 7.02
N LEU A 488 4.29 -10.77 8.34
CA LEU A 488 5.45 -10.18 9.02
C LEU A 488 6.76 -10.84 8.58
N ASP A 489 6.77 -12.16 8.40
CA ASP A 489 7.89 -12.90 7.83
C ASP A 489 8.18 -12.47 6.37
N ARG A 490 7.15 -12.30 5.54
CA ARG A 490 7.30 -11.79 4.16
C ARG A 490 7.90 -10.38 4.17
N VAL A 491 7.40 -9.49 5.01
CA VAL A 491 7.87 -8.10 5.13
C VAL A 491 9.32 -8.05 5.64
N ARG A 492 9.68 -8.91 6.60
CA ARG A 492 11.06 -9.10 7.04
C ARG A 492 11.96 -9.45 5.86
N GLU A 493 11.62 -10.49 5.08
CA GLU A 493 12.43 -10.90 3.93
C GLU A 493 12.54 -9.80 2.86
N VAL A 494 11.44 -9.12 2.53
CA VAL A 494 11.45 -7.99 1.57
C VAL A 494 12.37 -6.87 2.04
N THR A 495 12.27 -6.51 3.33
CA THR A 495 13.05 -5.42 3.93
C THR A 495 14.54 -5.76 3.98
N LEU A 496 14.90 -6.98 4.40
CA LEU A 496 16.29 -7.43 4.47
C LEU A 496 16.94 -7.54 3.08
N LYS A 497 16.20 -7.99 2.07
CA LYS A 497 16.66 -7.98 0.67
C LYS A 497 16.89 -6.54 0.19
N ALA A 498 15.94 -5.65 0.41
CA ALA A 498 16.08 -4.23 0.04
C ALA A 498 17.30 -3.58 0.70
N TYR A 499 17.58 -3.88 1.98
CA TYR A 499 18.76 -3.38 2.69
C TYR A 499 20.09 -3.90 2.14
N THR A 500 20.11 -5.09 1.52
CA THR A 500 21.32 -5.65 0.93
C THR A 500 21.79 -4.85 -0.29
N HIS A 501 20.86 -4.20 -1.00
CA HIS A 501 21.12 -3.42 -2.21
C HIS A 501 20.75 -1.93 -2.04
N GLN A 502 20.80 -1.43 -0.80
CA GLN A 502 20.32 -0.09 -0.42
C GLN A 502 21.12 1.07 -1.05
N ASP A 503 22.31 0.79 -1.57
CA ASP A 503 23.23 1.76 -2.14
C ASP A 503 22.95 2.05 -3.63
N LEU A 504 22.03 1.31 -4.27
CA LEU A 504 21.51 1.69 -5.58
C LEU A 504 20.66 2.97 -5.45
N PRO A 505 20.99 4.07 -6.13
CA PRO A 505 20.18 5.29 -6.09
C PRO A 505 18.79 5.04 -6.69
N PHE A 506 17.75 5.51 -6.00
CA PHE A 506 16.36 5.44 -6.47
C PHE A 506 16.19 5.93 -7.92
N ASP A 507 16.90 6.99 -8.29
CA ASP A 507 16.80 7.58 -9.64
C ASP A 507 17.31 6.66 -10.74
N LYS A 508 18.36 5.88 -10.47
CA LYS A 508 18.85 4.87 -11.41
C LYS A 508 17.84 3.74 -11.58
N LEU A 509 17.15 3.38 -10.50
CA LEU A 509 16.06 2.42 -10.57
C LEU A 509 14.87 2.95 -11.39
N VAL A 510 14.50 4.23 -11.24
CA VAL A 510 13.44 4.88 -12.04
C VAL A 510 13.83 4.97 -13.52
N GLU A 511 15.06 5.40 -13.82
CA GLU A 511 15.59 5.46 -15.19
C GLU A 511 15.54 4.10 -15.88
N GLU A 512 15.84 3.04 -15.13
CA GLU A 512 15.89 1.68 -15.65
C GLU A 512 14.49 1.05 -15.81
N LEU A 513 13.60 1.24 -14.85
CA LEU A 513 12.22 0.69 -14.90
C LEU A 513 11.31 1.45 -15.85
N ARG A 514 11.66 2.70 -16.22
CA ARG A 514 10.91 3.56 -17.16
C ARG A 514 9.38 3.56 -16.94
N PRO A 515 8.91 3.85 -15.71
CA PRO A 515 7.47 3.94 -15.46
C PRO A 515 6.84 5.09 -16.24
N ASP A 516 5.52 5.04 -16.42
CA ASP A 516 4.75 6.13 -17.04
C ASP A 516 4.99 7.45 -16.30
N ARG A 517 5.52 8.44 -17.01
CA ARG A 517 5.83 9.76 -16.43
C ARG A 517 4.54 10.52 -16.19
N SER A 518 4.40 11.05 -14.99
CA SER A 518 3.29 11.93 -14.63
C SER A 518 3.74 12.99 -13.62
N LEU A 519 3.22 14.21 -13.78
CA LEU A 519 3.45 15.34 -12.87
C LEU A 519 2.53 15.30 -11.65
N SER A 520 1.60 14.36 -11.58
CA SER A 520 0.62 14.25 -10.52
C SER A 520 0.83 13.04 -9.61
N GLN A 521 1.77 12.14 -9.91
CA GLN A 521 2.06 10.94 -9.12
C GLN A 521 3.56 10.64 -9.09
N THR A 522 4.00 10.03 -8.00
CA THR A 522 5.36 9.50 -7.88
C THR A 522 5.54 8.21 -8.70
N PRO A 523 6.75 7.96 -9.25
CA PRO A 523 6.93 7.03 -10.37
C PRO A 523 6.76 5.55 -10.02
N LEU A 524 7.12 5.11 -8.80
CA LEU A 524 7.15 3.69 -8.43
C LEU A 524 6.19 3.29 -7.29
N PHE A 525 5.71 4.24 -6.49
CA PHE A 525 4.81 3.99 -5.36
C PHE A 525 4.09 5.28 -4.96
N GLN A 526 2.92 5.18 -4.33
CA GLN A 526 2.08 6.34 -3.93
C GLN A 526 2.12 6.62 -2.43
N VAL A 527 2.46 5.61 -1.62
CA VAL A 527 2.49 5.69 -0.16
C VAL A 527 3.93 5.60 0.35
N LEU A 528 4.32 6.56 1.19
CA LEU A 528 5.61 6.55 1.89
C LEU A 528 5.42 6.13 3.35
N PHE A 529 6.29 5.26 3.85
CA PHE A 529 6.39 4.91 5.27
C PHE A 529 7.76 5.29 5.82
N VAL A 530 7.77 6.09 6.89
CA VAL A 530 8.98 6.62 7.51
C VAL A 530 8.92 6.39 9.02
N MET A 531 9.96 5.77 9.56
CA MET A 531 10.13 5.67 11.01
C MET A 531 11.23 6.64 11.46
N GLN A 532 10.82 7.69 12.16
CA GLN A 532 11.70 8.74 12.66
C GLN A 532 12.39 8.26 13.94
N ASN A 533 13.57 7.67 13.74
CA ASN A 533 14.41 7.13 14.82
C ASN A 533 15.56 8.08 15.22
N ALA A 534 15.51 9.35 14.83
CA ALA A 534 16.49 10.36 15.23
C ALA A 534 15.90 11.20 16.36
N PRO A 535 16.20 10.90 17.64
CA PRO A 535 15.82 11.78 18.74
C PRO A 535 16.54 13.12 18.55
N MET A 536 15.76 14.21 18.63
CA MET A 536 16.32 15.53 18.92
C MET A 536 16.42 15.61 20.44
N PRO A 537 17.61 15.53 21.04
CA PRO A 537 17.72 15.63 22.50
C PRO A 537 17.20 17.00 22.94
N ASN A 538 16.54 17.03 24.12
CA ASN A 538 16.33 18.29 24.82
C ASN A 538 17.72 18.82 25.16
N LEU A 539 18.15 19.84 24.43
CA LEU A 539 19.44 20.48 24.61
C LEU A 539 19.28 21.66 25.55
N GLU A 540 20.08 21.67 26.60
CA GLU A 540 20.39 22.90 27.33
C GLU A 540 21.67 23.48 26.71
N MET A 541 21.64 24.75 26.30
CA MET A 541 22.80 25.42 25.69
C MET A 541 23.19 26.64 26.52
N ALA A 542 24.26 26.56 27.31
CA ALA A 542 24.83 27.69 28.05
C ALA A 542 23.79 28.56 28.80
N GLY A 543 22.82 27.93 29.47
CA GLY A 543 21.74 28.62 30.19
C GLY A 543 20.48 28.94 29.36
N LEU A 544 20.39 28.42 28.13
CA LEU A 544 19.18 28.45 27.31
C LEU A 544 18.45 27.11 27.37
N THR A 545 17.13 27.17 27.54
CA THR A 545 16.24 26.03 27.31
C THR A 545 15.74 26.06 25.87
N LEU A 546 15.96 24.95 25.14
CA LEU A 546 15.51 24.79 23.76
C LEU A 546 14.25 23.95 23.73
N MET A 547 13.22 24.42 23.03
CA MET A 547 11.98 23.68 22.83
C MET A 547 11.64 23.64 21.34
N PRO A 548 11.60 22.46 20.71
CA PRO A 548 11.20 22.36 19.31
C PRO A 548 9.75 22.80 19.13
N VAL A 549 9.48 23.53 18.05
CA VAL A 549 8.15 24.00 17.66
C VAL A 549 7.80 23.36 16.32
N ALA A 550 6.65 22.68 16.27
CA ALA A 550 6.18 22.04 15.06
C ALA A 550 5.74 23.09 14.04
N ILE A 551 6.39 23.12 12.87
CA ILE A 551 6.02 23.97 11.74
C ILE A 551 5.51 23.09 10.60
N ASP A 552 4.31 23.39 10.11
CA ASP A 552 3.78 22.73 8.92
C ASP A 552 4.17 23.52 7.66
N SER A 553 4.95 22.88 6.79
CA SER A 553 5.23 23.34 5.43
C SER A 553 3.98 23.50 4.56
N GLY A 554 2.89 22.79 4.89
CA GLY A 554 1.67 22.72 4.08
C GLY A 554 1.85 22.03 2.73
N THR A 555 2.93 21.28 2.52
CA THR A 555 3.27 20.67 1.21
C THR A 555 3.38 19.14 1.23
N ALA A 556 2.79 18.44 0.26
CA ALA A 556 2.81 16.99 0.11
C ALA A 556 3.70 16.57 -1.07
N LYS A 557 4.60 15.60 -0.84
CA LYS A 557 5.46 14.99 -1.89
C LYS A 557 4.89 13.68 -2.45
N PHE A 558 3.98 13.07 -1.69
CA PHE A 558 3.37 11.77 -1.95
C PHE A 558 1.86 11.90 -1.70
N ASP A 559 1.06 10.99 -2.24
CA ASP A 559 -0.38 10.98 -2.00
C ASP A 559 -0.68 10.83 -0.50
N LEU A 560 0.06 9.92 0.14
CA LEU A 560 -0.03 9.63 1.56
C LEU A 560 1.36 9.26 2.10
N ALA A 561 1.73 9.83 3.24
CA ALA A 561 2.94 9.49 3.97
C ALA A 561 2.60 9.26 5.44
N LEU A 562 3.03 8.12 5.99
CA LEU A 562 2.93 7.81 7.40
C LEU A 562 4.30 7.96 8.06
N PHE A 563 4.39 8.92 8.98
CA PHE A 563 5.55 9.11 9.85
C PHE A 563 5.24 8.56 11.23
N VAL A 564 6.14 7.75 11.79
CA VAL A 564 6.00 7.19 13.14
C VAL A 564 7.28 7.39 13.92
N SER A 565 7.18 7.70 15.21
CA SER A 565 8.30 7.73 16.14
C SER A 565 7.93 7.07 17.46
N GLU A 566 8.94 6.54 18.14
CA GLU A 566 8.82 6.04 19.51
C GLU A 566 9.23 7.16 20.48
N THR A 567 8.40 7.41 21.49
CA THR A 567 8.64 8.39 22.55
C THR A 567 8.51 7.73 23.92
N GLU A 568 8.91 8.45 24.97
CA GLU A 568 8.71 8.01 26.36
C GLU A 568 7.24 7.69 26.69
N THR A 569 6.29 8.32 25.97
CA THR A 569 4.85 8.14 26.15
C THR A 569 4.22 7.09 25.24
N GLY A 570 5.05 6.34 24.49
CA GLY A 570 4.63 5.29 23.56
C GLY A 570 4.89 5.67 22.10
N ILE A 571 4.19 5.01 21.19
CA ILE A 571 4.35 5.25 19.75
C ILE A 571 3.43 6.39 19.31
N VAL A 572 4.00 7.42 18.68
CA VAL A 572 3.26 8.54 18.08
C VAL A 572 3.42 8.52 16.57
N GLY A 573 2.41 8.99 15.85
CA GLY A 573 2.47 9.04 14.39
C GLY A 573 1.70 10.18 13.78
N SER A 574 1.98 10.43 12.51
CA SER A 574 1.28 11.43 11.72
C SER A 574 1.14 11.01 10.27
N TRP A 575 -0.06 11.17 9.74
CA TRP A 575 -0.39 11.06 8.33
C TRP A 575 -0.22 12.42 7.70
N LYS A 576 0.65 12.53 6.71
CA LYS A 576 0.75 13.68 5.82
C LYS A 576 0.17 13.29 4.47
N TYR A 577 -0.84 13.99 4.00
CA TYR A 577 -1.60 13.57 2.83
C TYR A 577 -1.86 14.73 1.87
N ASN A 578 -2.00 14.42 0.59
CA ASN A 578 -2.38 15.40 -0.42
C ASN A 578 -3.87 15.78 -0.23
N SER A 579 -4.14 17.04 0.13
CA SER A 579 -5.49 17.53 0.39
C SER A 579 -6.36 17.64 -0.88
N ASP A 580 -5.74 17.60 -2.07
CA ASP A 580 -6.49 17.48 -3.32
C ASP A 580 -7.14 16.10 -3.47
N LEU A 581 -6.56 15.06 -2.85
CA LEU A 581 -7.01 13.67 -2.98
C LEU A 581 -7.86 13.21 -1.80
N PHE A 582 -7.51 13.64 -0.59
CA PHE A 582 -8.15 13.18 0.65
C PHE A 582 -8.67 14.34 1.48
N ASP A 583 -9.86 14.18 2.05
CA ASP A 583 -10.33 15.10 3.08
C ASP A 583 -9.88 14.66 4.48
N ARG A 584 -9.95 15.61 5.42
CA ARG A 584 -9.57 15.38 6.82
C ARG A 584 -10.37 14.26 7.47
N GLU A 585 -11.65 14.12 7.13
CA GLU A 585 -12.50 13.07 7.71
C GLU A 585 -12.02 11.67 7.29
N THR A 586 -11.69 11.48 6.01
CA THR A 586 -11.21 10.21 5.46
C THR A 586 -9.92 9.77 6.15
N ILE A 587 -8.96 10.68 6.32
CA ILE A 587 -7.68 10.36 6.97
C ILE A 587 -7.84 10.17 8.48
N ALA A 588 -8.70 10.95 9.14
CA ALA A 588 -9.03 10.70 10.55
C ALA A 588 -9.65 9.30 10.74
N GLN A 589 -10.53 8.87 9.84
CA GLN A 589 -11.07 7.50 9.87
C GLN A 589 -9.97 6.47 9.62
N MET A 590 -9.11 6.67 8.62
CA MET A 590 -7.98 5.78 8.33
C MET A 590 -7.04 5.65 9.54
N SER A 591 -6.74 6.75 10.23
CA SER A 591 -5.93 6.76 11.44
C SER A 591 -6.56 5.91 12.55
N ASN A 592 -7.85 6.12 12.85
CA ASN A 592 -8.55 5.33 13.87
C ASN A 592 -8.59 3.83 13.51
N ARG A 593 -8.73 3.50 12.22
CA ARG A 593 -8.72 2.11 11.75
C ARG A 593 -7.33 1.49 11.87
N PHE A 594 -6.28 2.25 11.60
CA PHE A 594 -4.91 1.82 11.80
C PHE A 594 -4.63 1.50 13.28
N GLU A 595 -5.05 2.37 14.20
CA GLU A 595 -4.93 2.14 15.64
C GLU A 595 -5.69 0.89 16.09
N THR A 596 -6.92 0.71 15.61
CA THR A 596 -7.74 -0.48 15.90
C THR A 596 -7.10 -1.76 15.36
N LEU A 597 -6.59 -1.70 14.13
CA LEU A 597 -5.89 -2.81 13.48
C LEU A 597 -4.66 -3.22 14.28
N LEU A 598 -3.85 -2.28 14.76
CA LEU A 598 -2.70 -2.57 15.61
C LEU A 598 -3.13 -3.27 16.92
N GLY A 599 -4.22 -2.83 17.53
CA GLY A 599 -4.82 -3.51 18.69
C GLY A 599 -5.27 -4.94 18.37
N SER A 600 -5.88 -5.17 17.21
CA SER A 600 -6.30 -6.50 16.76
C SER A 600 -5.11 -7.41 16.45
N ILE A 601 -4.05 -6.86 15.86
CA ILE A 601 -2.82 -7.59 15.50
C ILE A 601 -2.15 -8.15 16.74
N VAL A 602 -1.95 -7.32 17.77
CA VAL A 602 -1.27 -7.78 18.99
C VAL A 602 -2.11 -8.75 19.81
N ALA A 603 -3.44 -8.66 19.70
CA ALA A 603 -4.35 -9.60 20.35
C ALA A 603 -4.42 -10.95 19.64
N GLN A 604 -4.31 -10.98 18.30
CA GLN A 604 -4.52 -12.17 17.48
C GLN A 604 -3.55 -12.22 16.27
N PRO A 605 -2.23 -12.41 16.48
CA PRO A 605 -1.25 -12.37 15.39
C PRO A 605 -1.41 -13.50 14.37
N ASP A 606 -2.08 -14.58 14.76
CA ASP A 606 -2.30 -15.77 13.93
C ASP A 606 -3.64 -15.71 13.16
N SER A 607 -4.40 -14.63 13.32
CA SER A 607 -5.60 -14.38 12.51
C SER A 607 -5.25 -13.98 11.08
N ARG A 608 -6.12 -14.31 10.13
CA ARG A 608 -5.98 -13.94 8.71
C ARG A 608 -6.19 -12.44 8.53
N LEU A 609 -5.50 -11.84 7.55
CA LEU A 609 -5.53 -10.39 7.33
C LEU A 609 -6.95 -9.82 7.17
N ASN A 610 -7.85 -10.53 6.47
CA ASN A 610 -9.23 -10.07 6.28
C ASN A 610 -10.13 -10.18 7.52
N THR A 611 -9.72 -10.95 8.52
CA THR A 611 -10.46 -11.17 9.79
C THR A 611 -10.04 -10.23 10.90
N LEU A 612 -8.87 -9.59 10.78
CA LEU A 612 -8.41 -8.61 11.74
C LEU A 612 -9.36 -7.41 11.79
N GLU A 613 -9.69 -7.00 13.01
CA GLU A 613 -10.63 -5.93 13.23
C GLU A 613 -10.00 -4.58 12.88
N ILE A 614 -10.74 -3.78 12.11
CA ILE A 614 -10.32 -2.41 11.77
C ILE A 614 -11.29 -1.36 12.33
N LEU A 615 -12.45 -1.77 12.87
CA LEU A 615 -13.45 -0.88 13.46
C LEU A 615 -13.60 -1.15 14.96
N THR A 616 -13.55 -0.10 15.77
CA THR A 616 -13.87 -0.22 17.20
C THR A 616 -15.34 -0.62 17.41
N GLU A 617 -15.68 -1.22 18.55
CA GLU A 617 -17.06 -1.57 18.88
C GLU A 617 -17.99 -0.35 18.88
N ALA A 618 -17.51 0.81 19.35
CA ALA A 618 -18.24 2.07 19.26
C ALA A 618 -18.45 2.54 17.81
N GLN A 619 -17.49 2.30 16.91
CA GLN A 619 -17.64 2.60 15.48
C GLN A 619 -18.55 1.59 14.78
N LYS A 620 -18.49 0.30 15.11
CA LYS A 620 -19.46 -0.70 14.66
C LYS A 620 -20.85 -0.34 15.12
N GLN A 621 -21.02 0.05 16.39
CA GLN A 621 -22.30 0.52 16.93
C GLN A 621 -22.72 1.86 16.33
N LYS A 622 -21.80 2.78 16.02
CA LYS A 622 -22.12 4.05 15.34
C LYS A 622 -22.48 3.82 13.87
N GLN A 623 -21.81 2.90 13.18
CA GLN A 623 -22.11 2.51 11.81
C GLN A 623 -23.43 1.73 11.76
N ALA A 624 -23.63 0.77 12.66
CA ALA A 624 -24.91 0.11 12.89
C ALA A 624 -25.99 1.08 13.37
N MET A 625 -25.69 2.11 14.17
CA MET A 625 -26.64 3.16 14.59
C MET A 625 -26.87 4.19 13.50
N GLN A 626 -25.94 4.41 12.56
CA GLN A 626 -26.10 5.25 11.38
C GLN A 626 -26.86 4.51 10.28
N GLU A 627 -26.68 3.19 10.18
CA GLU A 627 -27.49 2.26 9.42
C GLU A 627 -28.88 2.17 10.04
N LEU A 628 -29.01 1.97 11.35
CA LEU A 628 -30.27 2.01 12.10
C LEU A 628 -30.88 3.41 12.16
N LYS A 629 -30.12 4.52 12.08
CA LYS A 629 -30.63 5.90 11.94
C LYS A 629 -30.96 6.20 10.50
N ARG A 630 -30.30 5.61 9.51
CA ARG A 630 -30.73 5.65 8.10
C ARG A 630 -32.03 4.86 7.97
N GLU A 631 -32.13 3.69 8.57
CA GLU A 631 -33.36 2.89 8.69
C GLU A 631 -34.42 3.62 9.52
N LYS A 632 -34.10 4.19 10.69
CA LYS A 632 -35.07 4.94 11.52
C LYS A 632 -35.42 6.32 10.96
N SER A 633 -34.54 6.98 10.22
CA SER A 633 -34.87 8.20 9.44
C SER A 633 -35.74 7.84 8.25
N ASN A 634 -35.50 6.68 7.63
CA ASN A 634 -36.39 6.07 6.65
C ASN A 634 -37.74 5.67 7.27
N PHE A 635 -37.80 5.18 8.52
CA PHE A 635 -39.03 4.81 9.22
C PHE A 635 -39.77 5.99 9.88
N SER A 636 -39.07 7.04 10.34
CA SER A 636 -39.65 8.24 10.97
C SER A 636 -40.26 9.20 9.95
N LYS A 637 -39.82 9.14 8.69
CA LYS A 637 -40.51 9.81 7.57
C LYS A 637 -41.91 9.21 7.28
N PHE A 638 -42.28 8.08 7.89
CA PHE A 638 -43.59 7.44 7.70
C PHE A 638 -44.69 7.83 8.70
N LYS A 639 -44.42 8.66 9.72
CA LYS A 639 -45.46 9.07 10.68
C LYS A 639 -45.37 10.54 11.09
N SER A 640 -45.97 11.42 10.28
CA SER A 640 -47.16 12.20 10.66
C SER A 640 -47.34 13.50 9.83
N VAL A 641 -48.60 13.72 9.44
CA VAL A 641 -49.27 14.93 8.92
C VAL A 641 -48.96 15.40 7.48
N LYS A 642 -50.00 15.30 6.63
CA LYS A 642 -50.09 15.83 5.24
C LYS A 642 -49.87 17.35 5.20
N PRO A 643 -49.04 17.85 4.25
CA PRO A 643 -49.61 18.69 3.19
C PRO A 643 -49.07 18.39 1.78
N LYS A 644 -49.98 18.58 0.81
CA LYS A 644 -49.89 18.64 -0.67
C LYS A 644 -48.63 18.12 -1.38
N PRO A 645 -48.76 17.11 -2.28
CA PRO A 645 -47.67 16.68 -3.13
C PRO A 645 -47.41 17.74 -4.20
N VAL A 646 -46.18 18.24 -4.29
CA VAL A 646 -45.64 18.65 -5.58
C VAL A 646 -44.97 17.41 -6.15
N ALA A 647 -45.72 16.72 -7.02
CA ALA A 647 -45.16 15.73 -7.91
C ALA A 647 -44.29 16.45 -8.94
N LEU A 648 -43.02 16.08 -9.03
CA LEU A 648 -42.35 16.07 -10.33
C LEU A 648 -42.52 14.64 -10.87
N PRO A 649 -43.11 14.47 -12.06
CA PRO A 649 -43.42 13.14 -12.58
C PRO A 649 -42.14 12.34 -12.83
N GLN A 650 -42.13 11.09 -12.40
CA GLN A 650 -41.01 10.12 -12.47
C GLN A 650 -40.50 9.81 -13.91
N GLY A 651 -41.03 10.47 -14.94
CA GLY A 651 -40.57 10.39 -16.33
C GLY A 651 -39.49 11.42 -16.72
N GLU A 652 -39.02 12.27 -15.80
CA GLU A 652 -38.09 13.38 -16.11
C GLU A 652 -36.61 13.10 -15.80
N LEU A 653 -36.25 11.97 -15.18
CA LEU A 653 -34.85 11.65 -14.81
C LEU A 653 -34.12 10.80 -15.86
N ILE A 654 -34.85 9.94 -16.57
CA ILE A 654 -34.30 9.06 -17.61
C ILE A 654 -35.14 9.21 -18.86
N LYS A 655 -34.45 9.36 -20.00
CA LYS A 655 -35.05 9.33 -21.33
C LYS A 655 -34.83 7.95 -21.92
N THR A 656 -35.88 7.39 -22.52
CA THR A 656 -35.79 6.15 -23.29
C THR A 656 -35.92 6.43 -24.78
N GLU A 657 -35.08 5.79 -25.58
CA GLU A 657 -35.10 5.84 -27.04
C GLU A 657 -34.69 4.48 -27.62
N TYR A 658 -34.60 4.37 -28.94
CA TYR A 658 -34.21 3.14 -29.63
C TYR A 658 -32.88 3.35 -30.36
N LEU A 659 -32.08 2.28 -30.49
CA LEU A 659 -30.82 2.32 -31.25
C LEU A 659 -31.05 2.70 -32.71
N HIS A 660 -32.12 2.15 -33.31
CA HIS A 660 -32.60 2.52 -34.63
C HIS A 660 -34.08 2.91 -34.55
N PRO A 661 -34.53 3.96 -35.27
CA PRO A 661 -35.91 4.45 -35.17
C PRO A 661 -36.99 3.39 -35.45
N ASP A 662 -36.68 2.41 -36.30
CA ASP A 662 -37.61 1.35 -36.74
C ASP A 662 -37.48 0.04 -35.93
N GLU A 663 -36.58 -0.01 -34.94
CA GLU A 663 -36.30 -1.21 -34.17
C GLU A 663 -36.56 -1.01 -32.68
N LEU A 664 -37.47 -1.80 -32.12
CA LEU A 664 -37.84 -1.69 -30.71
C LEU A 664 -36.86 -2.39 -29.75
N PHE A 665 -35.75 -2.95 -30.27
CA PHE A 665 -34.79 -3.75 -29.52
C PHE A 665 -33.35 -3.36 -29.88
N PRO A 666 -32.47 -3.12 -28.89
CA PRO A 666 -32.74 -2.96 -27.47
C PRO A 666 -33.35 -1.59 -27.16
N LEU A 667 -34.02 -1.49 -26.01
CA LEU A 667 -34.37 -0.18 -25.47
C LEU A 667 -33.10 0.54 -24.99
N VAL A 668 -32.90 1.80 -25.37
CA VAL A 668 -31.77 2.60 -24.88
C VAL A 668 -32.26 3.53 -23.77
N ALA A 669 -31.66 3.43 -22.60
CA ALA A 669 -31.88 4.35 -21.48
C ALA A 669 -30.69 5.32 -21.37
N LYS A 670 -30.97 6.61 -21.21
CA LYS A 670 -29.98 7.68 -21.01
C LYS A 670 -30.42 8.64 -19.91
N PRO A 671 -29.50 9.30 -19.19
CA PRO A 671 -29.88 10.33 -18.22
C PRO A 671 -30.56 11.50 -18.95
N ALA A 672 -31.67 11.98 -18.40
CA ALA A 672 -32.36 13.17 -18.89
C ALA A 672 -31.89 14.45 -18.17
N VAL A 673 -31.19 14.31 -17.04
CA VAL A 673 -30.57 15.38 -16.25
C VAL A 673 -29.15 14.94 -15.85
N ALA A 674 -28.28 15.90 -15.51
CA ALA A 674 -26.94 15.58 -15.00
C ALA A 674 -27.02 14.86 -13.63
N ASP A 675 -25.99 14.05 -13.32
CA ASP A 675 -25.78 13.44 -11.99
C ASP A 675 -26.84 12.44 -11.51
N VAL A 676 -27.46 11.68 -12.43
CA VAL A 676 -28.37 10.58 -12.06
C VAL A 676 -27.59 9.39 -11.50
N ASP A 677 -27.73 9.11 -10.20
CA ASP A 677 -27.29 7.84 -9.60
C ASP A 677 -28.14 6.69 -10.16
N LEU A 678 -27.56 5.94 -11.10
CA LEU A 678 -28.25 4.86 -11.78
C LEU A 678 -28.60 3.71 -10.84
N ALA A 679 -27.78 3.41 -9.82
CA ALA A 679 -28.05 2.31 -8.89
C ALA A 679 -29.19 2.67 -7.93
N ASP A 680 -29.23 3.89 -7.42
CA ASP A 680 -30.35 4.36 -6.59
C ASP A 680 -31.64 4.49 -7.41
N TRP A 681 -31.56 5.04 -8.62
CA TRP A 681 -32.72 5.09 -9.52
C TRP A 681 -33.24 3.68 -9.82
N ALA A 682 -32.37 2.73 -10.18
CA ALA A 682 -32.78 1.37 -10.52
C ALA A 682 -33.37 0.63 -9.33
N LYS A 683 -32.84 0.83 -8.12
CA LYS A 683 -33.41 0.30 -6.88
C LYS A 683 -34.85 0.75 -6.66
N ASN A 684 -35.16 2.00 -6.96
CA ASN A 684 -36.49 2.59 -6.80
C ASN A 684 -37.43 2.34 -7.99
N ASN A 685 -36.91 1.83 -9.12
CA ASN A 685 -37.64 1.63 -10.37
C ASN A 685 -37.54 0.20 -10.90
N ARG A 686 -37.36 -0.80 -10.02
CA ARG A 686 -37.21 -2.22 -10.40
C ARG A 686 -38.37 -2.74 -11.26
N GLU A 687 -39.61 -2.42 -10.89
CA GLU A 687 -40.79 -2.85 -11.64
C GLU A 687 -40.81 -2.27 -13.05
N PHE A 688 -40.39 -1.01 -13.20
CA PHE A 688 -40.26 -0.37 -14.51
C PHE A 688 -39.19 -1.06 -15.36
N ILE A 689 -38.00 -1.29 -14.79
CA ILE A 689 -36.90 -1.98 -15.49
C ILE A 689 -37.33 -3.39 -15.90
N GLU A 690 -37.97 -4.14 -15.01
CA GLU A 690 -38.47 -5.49 -15.28
C GLU A 690 -39.51 -5.47 -16.41
N ALA A 691 -40.49 -4.57 -16.35
CA ALA A 691 -41.51 -4.45 -17.38
C ALA A 691 -40.90 -4.10 -18.74
N LYS A 692 -39.91 -3.20 -18.78
CA LYS A 692 -39.19 -2.84 -20.00
C LYS A 692 -38.30 -3.96 -20.52
N LEU A 693 -37.63 -4.68 -19.65
CA LEU A 693 -36.82 -5.83 -20.04
C LEU A 693 -37.69 -6.93 -20.65
N LEU A 694 -38.83 -7.25 -20.05
CA LEU A 694 -39.77 -8.24 -20.60
C LEU A 694 -40.43 -7.78 -21.91
N GLN A 695 -40.71 -6.47 -22.04
CA GLN A 695 -41.27 -5.91 -23.26
C GLN A 695 -40.27 -5.99 -24.42
N HIS A 696 -39.04 -5.53 -24.18
CA HIS A 696 -38.06 -5.33 -25.25
C HIS A 696 -37.08 -6.49 -25.42
N GLY A 697 -36.85 -7.32 -24.40
CA GLY A 697 -35.86 -8.40 -24.38
C GLY A 697 -34.46 -7.94 -23.93
N GLY A 698 -34.16 -6.65 -24.05
CA GLY A 698 -32.87 -6.07 -23.65
C GLY A 698 -32.91 -4.56 -23.48
N ILE A 699 -32.08 -4.04 -22.57
CA ILE A 699 -31.94 -2.61 -22.25
C ILE A 699 -30.46 -2.24 -22.27
N LEU A 700 -30.10 -1.20 -23.03
CA LEU A 700 -28.77 -0.59 -23.03
C LEU A 700 -28.81 0.72 -22.22
N PHE A 701 -28.17 0.72 -21.05
CA PHE A 701 -27.96 1.92 -20.23
C PHE A 701 -26.67 2.61 -20.67
N ARG A 702 -26.77 3.87 -21.10
CA ARG A 702 -25.64 4.62 -21.66
C ARG A 702 -25.51 6.00 -21.03
N GLY A 703 -24.27 6.36 -20.68
CA GLY A 703 -23.92 7.68 -20.14
C GLY A 703 -24.27 7.92 -18.68
N PHE A 704 -24.46 6.86 -17.89
CA PHE A 704 -24.89 6.95 -16.48
C PHE A 704 -23.75 6.85 -15.46
N ILE A 705 -22.77 5.99 -15.72
CA ILE A 705 -21.74 5.64 -14.75
C ILE A 705 -20.37 5.71 -15.40
N ASP A 706 -19.37 6.10 -14.61
CA ASP A 706 -17.98 5.95 -14.99
C ASP A 706 -17.64 4.45 -15.19
N PRO A 707 -16.62 4.11 -16.00
CA PRO A 707 -16.23 2.74 -16.33
C PRO A 707 -15.60 1.97 -15.14
N VAL A 708 -16.23 2.00 -13.97
CA VAL A 708 -15.78 1.39 -12.72
C VAL A 708 -16.62 0.15 -12.42
N VAL A 709 -15.97 -1.01 -12.27
CA VAL A 709 -16.64 -2.32 -12.09
C VAL A 709 -17.50 -2.36 -10.81
N ALA A 710 -17.10 -1.67 -9.74
CA ALA A 710 -17.86 -1.62 -8.50
C ALA A 710 -19.22 -0.90 -8.68
N ALA A 711 -19.28 0.18 -9.47
CA ALA A 711 -20.53 0.89 -9.75
C ALA A 711 -21.49 0.01 -10.57
N PHE A 712 -20.95 -0.74 -11.53
CA PHE A 712 -21.71 -1.75 -12.28
C PHE A 712 -22.25 -2.87 -11.38
N GLU A 713 -21.42 -3.42 -10.49
CA GLU A 713 -21.85 -4.46 -9.54
C GLU A 713 -22.99 -3.96 -8.63
N GLN A 714 -22.89 -2.72 -8.13
CA GLN A 714 -23.96 -2.10 -7.34
C GLN A 714 -25.25 -1.90 -8.15
N PHE A 715 -25.14 -1.46 -9.41
CA PHE A 715 -26.31 -1.37 -10.30
C PHE A 715 -26.97 -2.73 -10.51
N ALA A 716 -26.21 -3.78 -10.83
CA ALA A 716 -26.76 -5.12 -11.01
C ALA A 716 -27.42 -5.64 -9.72
N LEU A 717 -26.80 -5.42 -8.56
CA LEU A 717 -27.35 -5.75 -7.23
C LEU A 717 -28.60 -4.94 -6.87
N SER A 718 -28.71 -3.72 -7.39
CA SER A 718 -29.89 -2.87 -7.23
C SER A 718 -31.12 -3.44 -7.94
N ILE A 719 -30.96 -4.30 -8.95
CA ILE A 719 -32.05 -4.96 -9.68
C ILE A 719 -32.23 -6.40 -9.19
N CYS A 720 -31.14 -7.13 -8.98
CA CYS A 720 -31.14 -8.53 -8.54
C CYS A 720 -30.33 -8.65 -7.24
N SER A 721 -30.99 -8.99 -6.14
CA SER A 721 -30.38 -9.01 -4.79
C SER A 721 -29.25 -10.02 -4.62
N GLU A 722 -29.15 -11.01 -5.50
CA GLU A 722 -28.08 -11.99 -5.50
C GLU A 722 -27.61 -12.28 -6.94
N LEU A 723 -26.35 -11.97 -7.20
CA LEU A 723 -25.67 -12.35 -8.44
C LEU A 723 -25.15 -13.79 -8.34
N PHE A 724 -24.84 -14.40 -9.48
CA PHE A 724 -24.33 -15.78 -9.56
C PHE A 724 -22.82 -15.78 -9.85
N GLY A 725 -22.05 -16.54 -9.06
CA GLY A 725 -20.58 -16.52 -9.11
C GLY A 725 -19.90 -17.86 -9.48
N GLU A 726 -20.64 -18.97 -9.55
CA GLU A 726 -20.07 -20.31 -9.79
C GLU A 726 -20.34 -20.75 -11.23
N TYR A 727 -19.48 -20.33 -12.17
CA TYR A 727 -19.64 -20.67 -13.59
C TYR A 727 -18.67 -21.76 -14.05
N GLY A 728 -19.18 -22.76 -14.77
CA GLY A 728 -18.49 -24.04 -15.01
C GLY A 728 -17.72 -24.21 -16.31
N ASP A 729 -17.85 -23.35 -17.34
CA ASP A 729 -17.24 -23.67 -18.64
C ASP A 729 -15.75 -23.42 -18.76
N LEU A 730 -15.22 -22.37 -18.11
CA LEU A 730 -13.80 -21.98 -18.15
C LEU A 730 -13.44 -21.20 -16.86
N PRO A 731 -12.19 -21.27 -16.35
CA PRO A 731 -11.76 -20.40 -15.25
C PRO A 731 -11.88 -18.95 -15.71
N ARG A 732 -12.83 -18.21 -15.13
CA ARG A 732 -12.98 -16.77 -15.38
C ARG A 732 -12.16 -16.01 -14.34
N GLU A 733 -11.37 -15.04 -14.78
CA GLU A 733 -10.68 -14.13 -13.86
C GLU A 733 -11.72 -13.34 -13.07
N GLY A 734 -11.71 -13.49 -11.74
CA GLY A 734 -12.54 -12.71 -10.83
C GLY A 734 -12.06 -11.26 -10.82
N VAL A 735 -12.94 -10.32 -11.16
CA VAL A 735 -12.60 -8.89 -11.22
C VAL A 735 -13.04 -8.18 -9.94
N SER A 736 -14.22 -8.53 -9.41
CA SER A 736 -14.75 -8.08 -8.10
C SER A 736 -15.98 -8.93 -7.75
N GLY A 737 -16.10 -9.39 -6.50
CA GLY A 737 -17.31 -10.06 -6.00
C GLY A 737 -17.82 -11.20 -6.91
N LYS A 738 -19.03 -11.03 -7.47
CA LYS A 738 -19.66 -11.98 -8.42
C LYS A 738 -19.68 -11.47 -9.87
N VAL A 739 -18.77 -10.55 -10.20
CA VAL A 739 -18.51 -10.03 -11.55
C VAL A 739 -17.20 -10.60 -12.08
N TYR A 740 -17.25 -11.11 -13.31
CA TYR A 740 -16.12 -11.82 -13.93
C TYR A 740 -15.79 -11.25 -15.31
N GLY A 741 -14.55 -11.50 -15.75
CA GLY A 741 -14.14 -11.20 -17.12
C GLY A 741 -14.98 -11.95 -18.14
N SER A 742 -15.25 -11.33 -19.30
CA SER A 742 -15.85 -12.04 -20.43
C SER A 742 -14.97 -13.22 -20.86
N THR A 743 -15.58 -14.32 -21.30
CA THR A 743 -14.88 -15.51 -21.80
C THR A 743 -13.78 -15.12 -22.80
N PRO A 744 -12.53 -15.62 -22.63
CA PRO A 744 -11.42 -15.24 -23.48
C PRO A 744 -11.56 -15.89 -24.86
N TYR A 745 -12.06 -15.11 -25.83
CA TYR A 745 -12.09 -15.50 -27.25
C TYR A 745 -11.09 -14.66 -28.04
N PRO A 746 -10.38 -15.26 -29.03
CA PRO A 746 -9.43 -14.55 -29.89
C PRO A 746 -10.04 -13.26 -30.44
N ALA A 747 -9.31 -12.14 -30.33
CA ALA A 747 -9.84 -10.82 -30.69
C ALA A 747 -10.20 -10.70 -32.18
N ASP A 748 -9.52 -11.46 -33.03
CA ASP A 748 -9.66 -11.50 -34.49
C ASP A 748 -10.78 -12.44 -34.98
N LYS A 749 -11.47 -13.15 -34.09
CA LYS A 749 -12.58 -14.07 -34.44
C LYS A 749 -13.94 -13.60 -33.91
N ALA A 750 -14.96 -13.84 -34.73
CA ALA A 750 -16.35 -13.62 -34.35
C ALA A 750 -16.80 -14.68 -33.34
N ILE A 751 -17.49 -14.23 -32.29
CA ILE A 751 -18.26 -15.14 -31.42
C ILE A 751 -19.63 -15.30 -32.07
N LEU A 752 -20.09 -16.53 -32.29
CA LEU A 752 -21.39 -16.79 -32.88
C LEU A 752 -22.54 -16.50 -31.90
N PHE A 753 -23.75 -16.32 -32.43
CA PHE A 753 -24.93 -16.10 -31.60
C PHE A 753 -25.18 -17.26 -30.65
N HIS A 754 -25.34 -16.92 -29.37
CA HIS A 754 -25.68 -17.86 -28.33
C HIS A 754 -26.45 -17.16 -27.21
N SER A 755 -27.16 -17.97 -26.44
CA SER A 755 -27.68 -17.61 -25.12
C SER A 755 -26.84 -18.33 -24.08
N GLU A 756 -26.55 -17.67 -22.97
CA GLU A 756 -25.64 -18.26 -21.98
C GLU A 756 -26.30 -19.49 -21.32
N SER A 757 -25.61 -20.62 -21.33
CA SER A 757 -25.95 -21.80 -20.51
C SER A 757 -27.35 -22.42 -20.69
N SER A 758 -27.99 -22.27 -21.85
CA SER A 758 -29.28 -22.92 -22.19
C SER A 758 -29.29 -24.45 -22.12
N HIS A 759 -28.13 -25.10 -22.00
CA HIS A 759 -27.98 -26.56 -21.89
C HIS A 759 -27.52 -27.01 -20.49
N LEU A 760 -27.42 -26.10 -19.51
CA LEU A 760 -27.11 -26.45 -18.12
C LEU A 760 -28.39 -26.74 -17.32
N HIS A 761 -28.26 -27.40 -16.16
CA HIS A 761 -29.38 -27.72 -15.27
C HIS A 761 -29.99 -26.48 -14.57
N ARG A 762 -29.23 -25.39 -14.54
CA ARG A 762 -29.64 -24.05 -14.11
C ARG A 762 -28.99 -23.03 -15.02
N TRP A 763 -29.71 -21.99 -15.40
CA TRP A 763 -29.18 -20.90 -16.23
C TRP A 763 -29.61 -19.54 -15.69
N PRO A 764 -28.86 -18.48 -16.00
CA PRO A 764 -29.21 -17.12 -15.59
C PRO A 764 -30.38 -16.62 -16.43
N MET A 765 -31.39 -16.05 -15.78
CA MET A 765 -32.43 -15.33 -16.51
C MET A 765 -31.98 -13.94 -16.94
N LYS A 766 -31.19 -13.28 -16.09
CA LYS A 766 -30.66 -11.94 -16.36
C LYS A 766 -29.16 -11.99 -16.55
N ILE A 767 -28.71 -11.35 -17.62
CA ILE A 767 -27.30 -11.19 -17.94
C ILE A 767 -27.01 -9.72 -18.15
N TRP A 768 -25.93 -9.24 -17.55
CA TRP A 768 -25.44 -7.89 -17.78
C TRP A 768 -24.02 -7.93 -18.35
N PHE A 769 -23.79 -7.14 -19.39
CA PHE A 769 -22.47 -6.86 -19.95
C PHE A 769 -22.11 -5.40 -19.65
N PHE A 770 -20.94 -5.16 -19.09
CA PHE A 770 -20.47 -3.82 -18.77
C PHE A 770 -19.17 -3.50 -19.49
N CYS A 771 -19.17 -2.37 -20.19
CA CYS A 771 -18.00 -1.88 -20.90
C CYS A 771 -17.12 -1.04 -20.01
N VAL A 772 -16.06 -1.64 -19.49
CA VAL A 772 -14.97 -0.93 -18.80
C VAL A 772 -14.12 -0.18 -19.82
N GLN A 773 -13.82 -0.83 -20.94
CA GLN A 773 -13.02 -0.24 -22.01
C GLN A 773 -13.50 -0.75 -23.38
N PRO A 774 -13.97 0.14 -24.29
CA PRO A 774 -14.32 -0.25 -25.64
C PRO A 774 -13.06 -0.57 -26.45
N ALA A 775 -13.21 -1.38 -27.50
CA ALA A 775 -12.11 -1.65 -28.43
C ALA A 775 -11.73 -0.40 -29.23
N GLN A 776 -10.51 -0.36 -29.77
CA GLN A 776 -10.07 0.74 -30.64
C GLN A 776 -10.79 0.72 -31.99
N GLN A 777 -11.02 -0.48 -32.53
CA GLN A 777 -11.77 -0.69 -33.78
C GLN A 777 -12.52 -2.02 -33.73
N GLY A 778 -13.74 -2.05 -34.26
CA GLY A 778 -14.61 -3.23 -34.26
C GLY A 778 -15.13 -3.56 -32.87
N GLY A 779 -15.46 -4.84 -32.65
CA GLY A 779 -15.92 -5.32 -31.34
C GLY A 779 -17.34 -4.89 -30.99
N GLU A 780 -18.12 -4.53 -32.01
CA GLU A 780 -19.56 -4.34 -31.88
C GLU A 780 -20.19 -5.60 -31.29
N THR A 781 -21.32 -5.43 -30.63
CA THR A 781 -22.08 -6.54 -30.03
C THR A 781 -23.39 -6.70 -30.76
N PRO A 782 -23.45 -7.64 -31.72
CA PRO A 782 -24.70 -8.00 -32.35
C PRO A 782 -25.58 -8.76 -31.36
N ILE A 783 -26.84 -8.36 -31.29
CA ILE A 783 -27.89 -8.97 -30.47
C ILE A 783 -29.13 -9.23 -31.32
N VAL A 784 -29.90 -10.26 -30.95
CA VAL A 784 -31.17 -10.61 -31.60
C VAL A 784 -32.27 -10.86 -30.58
N ASP A 785 -33.52 -10.55 -30.95
CA ASP A 785 -34.71 -10.95 -30.22
C ASP A 785 -35.13 -12.36 -30.63
N CYS A 786 -35.12 -13.31 -29.71
CA CYS A 786 -35.43 -14.72 -29.93
C CYS A 786 -36.90 -14.96 -30.32
N ARG A 787 -37.80 -14.02 -30.03
CA ARG A 787 -39.19 -14.02 -30.53
C ARG A 787 -39.22 -13.71 -32.02
N LYS A 788 -38.40 -12.76 -32.47
CA LYS A 788 -38.25 -12.41 -33.89
C LYS A 788 -37.63 -13.57 -34.66
N ILE A 789 -36.62 -14.24 -34.09
CA ILE A 789 -36.07 -15.47 -34.66
C ILE A 789 -37.17 -16.54 -34.81
N TYR A 790 -37.94 -16.79 -33.76
CA TYR A 790 -39.08 -17.72 -33.84
C TYR A 790 -40.12 -17.33 -34.91
N GLN A 791 -40.34 -16.04 -35.17
CA GLN A 791 -41.28 -15.62 -36.21
C GLN A 791 -40.73 -15.80 -37.63
N LEU A 792 -39.42 -15.56 -37.81
CA LEU A 792 -38.75 -15.62 -39.11
C LEU A 792 -38.39 -17.06 -39.55
N LEU A 793 -38.24 -18.00 -38.61
CA LEU A 793 -37.97 -19.40 -38.94
C LEU A 793 -39.12 -20.04 -39.74
N ASP A 794 -38.76 -20.86 -40.72
CA ASP A 794 -39.73 -21.62 -41.52
C ASP A 794 -40.69 -22.41 -40.61
N PRO A 795 -42.02 -22.35 -40.84
CA PRO A 795 -43.00 -23.04 -40.01
C PRO A 795 -42.76 -24.56 -39.89
N LYS A 796 -42.31 -25.23 -40.95
CA LYS A 796 -42.02 -26.68 -40.90
C LYS A 796 -40.78 -26.95 -40.09
N LEU A 797 -39.77 -26.09 -40.20
CA LEU A 797 -38.56 -26.20 -39.39
C LEU A 797 -38.88 -26.00 -37.91
N ARG A 798 -39.78 -25.06 -37.58
CA ARG A 798 -40.27 -24.89 -36.21
C ARG A 798 -41.00 -26.11 -35.68
N GLU A 799 -41.91 -26.69 -36.46
CA GLU A 799 -42.60 -27.91 -36.09
C GLU A 799 -41.62 -29.08 -35.88
N LYS A 800 -40.63 -29.23 -36.77
CA LYS A 800 -39.56 -30.23 -36.64
C LYS A 800 -38.80 -30.05 -35.32
N PHE A 801 -38.40 -28.84 -34.97
CA PHE A 801 -37.70 -28.54 -33.71
C PHE A 801 -38.59 -28.70 -32.47
N ALA A 802 -39.88 -28.36 -32.55
CA ALA A 802 -40.83 -28.58 -31.47
C ALA A 802 -41.06 -30.07 -31.21
N GLN A 803 -41.12 -30.89 -32.26
CA GLN A 803 -41.31 -32.33 -32.13
C GLN A 803 -40.02 -33.04 -31.69
N LYS A 804 -38.90 -32.75 -32.36
CA LYS A 804 -37.65 -33.50 -32.18
C LYS A 804 -36.79 -32.98 -31.04
N GLN A 805 -36.95 -31.73 -30.61
CA GLN A 805 -36.06 -31.08 -29.62
C GLN A 805 -34.59 -31.06 -30.11
N ILE A 806 -33.66 -30.62 -29.26
CA ILE A 806 -32.23 -30.59 -29.56
C ILE A 806 -31.48 -31.44 -28.55
N MET A 807 -30.55 -32.28 -29.01
CA MET A 807 -29.58 -32.97 -28.16
C MET A 807 -28.22 -32.30 -28.26
N TYR A 808 -27.77 -31.67 -27.18
CA TYR A 808 -26.40 -31.19 -27.03
C TYR A 808 -25.50 -32.33 -26.58
N VAL A 809 -24.39 -32.51 -27.27
CA VAL A 809 -23.36 -33.50 -26.94
C VAL A 809 -22.06 -32.77 -26.63
N ARG A 810 -21.44 -33.11 -25.50
CA ARG A 810 -20.14 -32.58 -25.11
C ARG A 810 -19.19 -33.69 -24.76
N ASN A 811 -17.98 -33.62 -25.31
CA ASN A 811 -16.89 -34.53 -25.04
C ASN A 811 -15.80 -33.78 -24.25
N TYR A 812 -15.65 -34.11 -22.97
CA TYR A 812 -14.59 -33.60 -22.12
C TYR A 812 -13.35 -34.45 -22.34
N THR A 813 -12.41 -33.90 -23.10
CA THR A 813 -11.17 -34.57 -23.53
C THR A 813 -9.98 -33.68 -23.25
N ASP A 814 -8.98 -34.22 -22.56
CA ASP A 814 -7.77 -33.48 -22.20
C ASP A 814 -7.04 -32.96 -23.44
N GLY A 815 -6.74 -31.65 -23.46
CA GLY A 815 -5.95 -30.98 -24.50
C GLY A 815 -6.72 -30.38 -25.68
N LEU A 816 -8.06 -30.53 -25.74
CA LEU A 816 -8.89 -29.99 -26.85
C LEU A 816 -9.95 -28.97 -26.39
N ASP A 817 -10.63 -29.28 -25.29
CA ASP A 817 -11.56 -28.39 -24.56
C ASP A 817 -11.26 -28.56 -23.06
N VAL A 818 -12.05 -27.96 -22.18
CA VAL A 818 -11.93 -28.13 -20.72
C VAL A 818 -12.04 -29.61 -20.32
N SER A 819 -11.11 -30.08 -19.48
CA SER A 819 -11.21 -31.44 -18.91
C SER A 819 -12.46 -31.54 -18.03
N TRP A 820 -13.02 -32.75 -17.87
CA TRP A 820 -14.18 -32.90 -16.98
C TRP A 820 -13.82 -32.54 -15.54
N LYS A 821 -12.57 -32.76 -15.12
CA LYS A 821 -12.07 -32.40 -13.80
C LYS A 821 -12.07 -30.89 -13.58
N ASP A 822 -11.61 -30.16 -14.59
CA ASP A 822 -11.59 -28.70 -14.56
C ASP A 822 -12.99 -28.10 -14.67
N PHE A 823 -13.89 -28.76 -15.39
CA PHE A 823 -15.28 -28.34 -15.55
C PHE A 823 -16.08 -28.55 -14.26
N PHE A 824 -16.07 -29.76 -13.71
CA PHE A 824 -16.82 -30.12 -12.50
C PHE A 824 -16.09 -29.80 -11.19
N LYS A 825 -14.83 -29.32 -11.27
CA LYS A 825 -13.97 -28.99 -10.12
C LYS A 825 -13.84 -30.14 -9.12
N THR A 826 -13.73 -31.37 -9.64
CA THR A 826 -13.63 -32.59 -8.84
C THR A 826 -12.81 -33.64 -9.55
N GLU A 827 -12.07 -34.43 -8.77
CA GLU A 827 -11.37 -35.64 -9.24
C GLU A 827 -12.25 -36.89 -9.09
N ASP A 828 -13.40 -36.77 -8.42
CA ASP A 828 -14.29 -37.88 -8.11
C ASP A 828 -15.39 -38.01 -9.18
N LYS A 829 -15.34 -39.13 -9.91
CA LYS A 829 -16.35 -39.47 -10.93
C LYS A 829 -17.75 -39.55 -10.35
N SER A 830 -17.91 -40.03 -9.12
CA SER A 830 -19.23 -40.21 -8.51
C SER A 830 -19.96 -38.87 -8.32
N VAL A 831 -19.22 -37.80 -8.02
CA VAL A 831 -19.74 -36.43 -7.94
C VAL A 831 -20.24 -35.95 -9.30
N VAL A 832 -19.50 -36.25 -10.37
CA VAL A 832 -19.89 -35.91 -11.74
C VAL A 832 -21.13 -36.68 -12.18
N GLU A 833 -21.17 -37.98 -11.91
CA GLU A 833 -22.33 -38.81 -12.22
C GLU A 833 -23.58 -38.34 -11.48
N GLU A 834 -23.43 -37.97 -10.21
CA GLU A 834 -24.53 -37.41 -9.41
C GLU A 834 -25.01 -36.07 -9.96
N TYR A 835 -24.09 -35.19 -10.35
CA TYR A 835 -24.44 -33.96 -11.05
C TYR A 835 -25.22 -34.25 -12.34
N CYS A 836 -24.75 -35.18 -13.17
CA CYS A 836 -25.42 -35.54 -14.42
C CYS A 836 -26.83 -36.09 -14.16
N ARG A 837 -27.03 -36.93 -13.14
CA ARG A 837 -28.35 -37.43 -12.74
C ARG A 837 -29.27 -36.30 -12.29
N GLN A 838 -28.79 -35.39 -11.44
CA GLN A 838 -29.55 -34.23 -10.98
C GLN A 838 -29.90 -33.27 -12.12
N ALA A 839 -29.03 -33.19 -13.12
CA ALA A 839 -29.17 -32.35 -14.30
C ALA A 839 -30.02 -32.97 -15.43
N GLY A 840 -30.49 -34.22 -15.27
CA GLY A 840 -31.18 -34.94 -16.34
C GLY A 840 -30.32 -35.20 -17.58
N MET A 841 -29.00 -35.28 -17.41
CA MET A 841 -28.05 -35.51 -18.49
C MET A 841 -27.63 -36.97 -18.55
N GLU A 842 -27.60 -37.52 -19.77
CA GLU A 842 -26.93 -38.79 -20.00
C GLU A 842 -25.41 -38.59 -19.93
N PHE A 843 -24.70 -39.57 -19.39
CA PHE A 843 -23.25 -39.56 -19.32
C PHE A 843 -22.67 -40.90 -19.73
N GLU A 844 -21.50 -40.87 -20.36
CA GLU A 844 -20.79 -42.03 -20.86
C GLU A 844 -19.29 -41.82 -20.65
N TRP A 845 -18.66 -42.66 -19.83
CA TRP A 845 -17.20 -42.66 -19.67
C TRP A 845 -16.54 -43.37 -20.85
N LYS A 846 -15.62 -42.68 -21.53
CA LYS A 846 -14.85 -43.20 -22.66
C LYS A 846 -13.45 -43.67 -22.21
N ALA A 847 -12.75 -44.39 -23.09
CA ALA A 847 -11.36 -44.79 -22.87
C ALA A 847 -10.46 -43.57 -22.60
N GLY A 848 -9.39 -43.77 -21.81
CA GLY A 848 -8.47 -42.67 -21.48
C GLY A 848 -9.00 -41.67 -20.45
N ASN A 849 -10.00 -42.05 -19.65
CA ASN A 849 -10.60 -41.21 -18.60
C ASN A 849 -11.38 -39.98 -19.12
N ASN A 850 -11.85 -40.03 -20.36
CA ASN A 850 -12.68 -38.98 -20.97
C ASN A 850 -14.16 -39.17 -20.62
N LEU A 851 -14.93 -38.09 -20.66
CA LEU A 851 -16.37 -38.10 -20.37
C LEU A 851 -17.14 -37.55 -21.57
N ARG A 852 -18.23 -38.21 -21.93
CA ARG A 852 -19.24 -37.66 -22.86
C ARG A 852 -20.53 -37.42 -22.09
N THR A 853 -21.12 -36.25 -22.26
CA THR A 853 -22.47 -35.95 -21.75
C THR A 853 -23.41 -35.63 -22.90
N ARG A 854 -24.67 -36.07 -22.79
CA ARG A 854 -25.73 -35.72 -23.73
C ARG A 854 -26.92 -35.12 -22.95
N LYS A 855 -27.48 -34.04 -23.47
CA LYS A 855 -28.67 -33.41 -22.89
C LYS A 855 -29.67 -33.04 -23.97
N ILE A 856 -30.91 -33.48 -23.80
CA ILE A 856 -32.02 -33.05 -24.64
C ILE A 856 -32.61 -31.78 -24.03
N SER A 857 -32.79 -30.75 -24.85
CA SER A 857 -33.32 -29.45 -24.45
C SER A 857 -34.27 -28.90 -25.52
N PRO A 858 -35.25 -28.08 -25.13
CA PRO A 858 -36.18 -27.46 -26.07
C PRO A 858 -35.47 -26.46 -26.96
N ALA A 859 -35.65 -26.62 -28.27
CA ALA A 859 -35.26 -25.63 -29.28
C ALA A 859 -36.19 -24.41 -29.27
N ILE A 860 -37.46 -24.69 -29.01
CA ILE A 860 -38.56 -23.74 -28.96
C ILE A 860 -39.12 -23.82 -27.55
N ALA A 861 -39.11 -22.69 -26.85
CA ALA A 861 -39.54 -22.59 -25.47
C ALA A 861 -40.63 -21.52 -25.34
N LYS A 862 -41.41 -21.61 -24.26
CA LYS A 862 -42.38 -20.57 -23.90
C LYS A 862 -41.82 -19.78 -22.73
N HIS A 863 -41.64 -18.48 -22.91
CA HIS A 863 -41.07 -17.64 -21.87
C HIS A 863 -41.96 -17.64 -20.61
N PRO A 864 -41.42 -17.87 -19.40
CA PRO A 864 -42.23 -18.13 -18.20
C PRO A 864 -43.09 -16.94 -17.77
N LYS A 865 -42.63 -15.70 -17.99
CA LYS A 865 -43.37 -14.47 -17.63
C LYS A 865 -44.25 -13.94 -18.77
N THR A 866 -43.66 -13.59 -19.93
CA THR A 866 -44.42 -13.06 -21.09
C THR A 866 -45.34 -14.07 -21.79
N LYS A 867 -45.10 -15.38 -21.61
CA LYS A 867 -45.82 -16.48 -22.29
C LYS A 867 -45.64 -16.51 -23.81
N GLU A 868 -44.70 -15.74 -24.36
CA GLU A 868 -44.38 -15.72 -25.78
C GLU A 868 -43.52 -16.94 -26.17
N MET A 869 -43.64 -17.37 -27.43
CA MET A 869 -42.80 -18.45 -27.98
C MET A 869 -41.48 -17.87 -28.45
N VAL A 870 -40.38 -18.51 -28.07
CA VAL A 870 -39.00 -18.10 -28.41
C VAL A 870 -38.22 -19.27 -29.00
N PHE A 871 -37.26 -18.94 -29.86
CA PHE A 871 -36.23 -19.87 -30.29
C PHE A 871 -35.00 -19.68 -29.39
N PHE A 872 -34.83 -20.56 -28.40
CA PHE A 872 -33.83 -20.42 -27.33
C PHE A 872 -32.86 -21.62 -27.37
N ASN A 873 -31.73 -21.45 -28.06
CA ASN A 873 -30.71 -22.49 -28.20
C ASN A 873 -29.34 -21.89 -28.56
N GLN A 874 -28.33 -22.77 -28.63
CA GLN A 874 -26.94 -22.43 -28.96
C GLN A 874 -26.46 -23.21 -30.19
N LEU A 875 -27.36 -23.50 -31.14
CA LEU A 875 -27.04 -24.28 -32.33
C LEU A 875 -25.83 -23.73 -33.10
N PRO A 876 -25.70 -22.41 -33.34
CA PRO A 876 -24.54 -21.87 -34.05
C PRO A 876 -23.19 -22.16 -33.35
N LEU A 877 -23.18 -22.24 -32.01
CA LEU A 877 -21.95 -22.49 -31.23
C LEU A 877 -21.55 -23.97 -31.20
N HIS A 878 -22.49 -24.89 -31.47
CA HIS A 878 -22.28 -26.33 -31.30
C HIS A 878 -22.24 -27.11 -32.61
N HIS A 879 -22.80 -26.56 -33.69
CA HIS A 879 -22.82 -27.25 -34.98
C HIS A 879 -21.53 -27.01 -35.77
N ILE A 880 -20.91 -28.08 -36.26
CA ILE A 880 -19.60 -28.01 -36.90
C ILE A 880 -19.61 -27.20 -38.21
N SER A 881 -20.74 -27.13 -38.92
CA SER A 881 -20.86 -26.34 -40.16
C SER A 881 -20.66 -24.84 -39.94
N CYS A 882 -20.75 -24.36 -38.70
CA CYS A 882 -20.54 -22.97 -38.35
C CYS A 882 -19.05 -22.59 -38.18
N LEU A 883 -18.14 -23.57 -38.25
CA LEU A 883 -16.70 -23.33 -38.26
C LEU A 883 -16.21 -23.03 -39.69
N ASP A 884 -15.11 -22.28 -39.81
CA ASP A 884 -14.47 -22.08 -41.11
C ASP A 884 -14.00 -23.41 -41.72
N GLY A 885 -13.99 -23.49 -43.06
CA GLY A 885 -13.76 -24.74 -43.77
C GLY A 885 -12.43 -25.44 -43.42
N ALA A 886 -11.37 -24.68 -43.15
CA ALA A 886 -10.07 -25.22 -42.78
C ALA A 886 -10.10 -25.81 -41.35
N THR A 887 -10.67 -25.08 -40.39
CA THR A 887 -10.87 -25.55 -39.01
C THR A 887 -11.78 -26.78 -38.96
N ARG A 888 -12.89 -26.77 -39.72
CA ARG A 888 -13.82 -27.90 -39.85
C ARG A 888 -13.10 -29.15 -40.37
N ALA A 889 -12.35 -29.03 -41.46
CA ALA A 889 -11.61 -30.16 -42.04
C ALA A 889 -10.54 -30.70 -41.07
N SER A 890 -9.82 -29.82 -40.39
CA SER A 890 -8.81 -30.18 -39.41
C SER A 890 -9.41 -30.98 -38.24
N LEU A 891 -10.47 -30.46 -37.60
CA LEU A 891 -11.13 -31.13 -36.49
C LEU A 891 -11.72 -32.50 -36.89
N LEU A 892 -12.36 -32.58 -38.06
CA LEU A 892 -12.89 -33.85 -38.56
C LEU A 892 -11.78 -34.88 -38.85
N SER A 893 -10.64 -34.44 -39.38
CA SER A 893 -9.51 -35.34 -39.67
C SER A 893 -8.88 -35.94 -38.41
N VAL A 894 -8.88 -35.19 -37.30
CA VAL A 894 -8.25 -35.60 -36.05
C VAL A 894 -9.19 -36.41 -35.16
N PHE A 895 -10.47 -36.02 -35.06
CA PHE A 895 -11.39 -36.56 -34.06
C PHE A 895 -12.50 -37.43 -34.65
N GLY A 896 -12.81 -37.23 -35.93
CA GLY A 896 -14.08 -37.68 -36.50
C GLY A 896 -15.28 -36.95 -35.90
N GLU A 897 -16.44 -37.10 -36.51
CA GLU A 897 -17.65 -36.33 -36.17
C GLU A 897 -18.19 -36.64 -34.75
N GLU A 898 -18.03 -37.88 -34.28
CA GLU A 898 -18.55 -38.30 -32.97
C GLU A 898 -17.74 -37.81 -31.76
N ASN A 899 -16.45 -37.47 -31.95
CA ASN A 899 -15.55 -37.10 -30.85
C ASN A 899 -15.21 -35.61 -30.83
N LEU A 900 -15.94 -34.79 -31.58
CA LEU A 900 -15.83 -33.33 -31.50
C LEU A 900 -16.13 -32.86 -30.06
N PRO A 901 -15.42 -31.85 -29.54
CA PRO A 901 -15.57 -31.41 -28.16
C PRO A 901 -17.00 -30.93 -27.87
N ARG A 902 -17.65 -30.33 -28.87
CA ARG A 902 -19.07 -29.96 -28.85
C ARG A 902 -19.72 -30.42 -30.14
N ASN A 903 -20.93 -30.96 -30.03
CA ASN A 903 -21.74 -31.34 -31.17
C ASN A 903 -23.24 -31.21 -30.84
N VAL A 904 -24.10 -31.19 -31.85
CA VAL A 904 -25.53 -31.02 -31.67
C VAL A 904 -26.33 -31.80 -32.71
N TYR A 905 -27.40 -32.44 -32.24
CA TYR A 905 -28.28 -33.31 -33.01
C TYR A 905 -29.74 -32.96 -32.72
N TYR A 906 -30.65 -33.53 -33.49
CA TYR A 906 -32.04 -33.64 -33.03
C TYR A 906 -32.11 -34.52 -31.77
N GLY A 907 -33.15 -34.33 -30.95
CA GLY A 907 -33.33 -35.10 -29.71
C GLY A 907 -33.48 -36.61 -29.90
N ASP A 908 -33.80 -37.07 -31.11
CA ASP A 908 -33.81 -38.49 -31.50
C ASP A 908 -32.45 -39.03 -31.93
N GLY A 909 -31.39 -38.22 -31.88
CA GLY A 909 -30.04 -38.57 -32.30
C GLY A 909 -29.74 -38.39 -33.78
N THR A 910 -30.71 -37.97 -34.59
CA THR A 910 -30.46 -37.71 -36.02
C THR A 910 -29.66 -36.41 -36.23
N PRO A 911 -28.72 -36.36 -37.20
CA PRO A 911 -27.96 -35.14 -37.49
C PRO A 911 -28.86 -33.98 -37.92
N ILE A 912 -28.46 -32.76 -37.57
CA ILE A 912 -29.06 -31.53 -38.11
C ILE A 912 -28.36 -31.24 -39.44
N GLU A 913 -29.12 -31.01 -40.49
CA GLU A 913 -28.56 -30.84 -41.83
C GLU A 913 -27.83 -29.49 -41.96
N ASP A 914 -26.69 -29.45 -42.67
CA ASP A 914 -25.93 -28.20 -42.90
C ASP A 914 -26.82 -27.08 -43.48
N SER A 915 -27.74 -27.42 -44.39
CA SER A 915 -28.70 -26.49 -44.98
C SER A 915 -29.68 -25.89 -43.97
N VAL A 916 -30.03 -26.63 -42.91
CA VAL A 916 -30.86 -26.11 -41.81
C VAL A 916 -30.06 -25.08 -41.01
N MET A 917 -28.77 -25.33 -40.79
CA MET A 917 -27.91 -24.38 -40.08
C MET A 917 -27.65 -23.11 -40.90
N GLU A 918 -27.52 -23.22 -42.22
CA GLU A 918 -27.44 -22.06 -43.12
C GLU A 918 -28.70 -21.18 -43.04
N GLU A 919 -29.88 -21.80 -43.04
CA GLU A 919 -31.16 -21.08 -42.86
C GLU A 919 -31.22 -20.37 -41.50
N ILE A 920 -30.85 -21.06 -40.42
CA ILE A 920 -30.81 -20.48 -39.07
C ILE A 920 -29.85 -19.28 -39.04
N GLN A 921 -28.63 -19.42 -39.55
CA GLN A 921 -27.66 -18.32 -39.59
C GLN A 921 -28.16 -17.12 -40.40
N ALA A 922 -28.84 -17.36 -41.52
CA ALA A 922 -29.45 -16.29 -42.32
C ALA A 922 -30.53 -15.55 -41.53
N VAL A 923 -31.36 -16.26 -40.76
CA VAL A 923 -32.37 -15.66 -39.89
C VAL A 923 -31.73 -14.84 -38.77
N TYR A 924 -30.67 -15.34 -38.12
CA TYR A 924 -29.92 -14.58 -37.12
C TYR A 924 -29.31 -13.30 -37.72
N ALA A 925 -28.69 -13.40 -38.90
CA ALA A 925 -28.10 -12.26 -39.59
C ALA A 925 -29.16 -11.21 -40.00
N GLN A 926 -30.33 -11.65 -40.46
CA GLN A 926 -31.45 -10.77 -40.82
C GLN A 926 -32.04 -10.05 -39.59
N ALA A 927 -32.06 -10.70 -38.43
CA ALA A 927 -32.66 -10.16 -37.22
C ALA A 927 -31.69 -9.34 -36.35
N ALA A 928 -30.38 -9.39 -36.64
CA ALA A 928 -29.32 -8.84 -35.80
C ALA A 928 -29.29 -7.32 -35.80
N VAL A 929 -29.20 -6.77 -34.59
CA VAL A 929 -28.95 -5.35 -34.33
C VAL A 929 -27.57 -5.23 -33.70
N SER A 930 -26.72 -4.36 -34.23
CA SER A 930 -25.34 -4.18 -33.75
C SER A 930 -25.09 -2.76 -33.27
N PHE A 931 -24.28 -2.62 -32.23
CA PHE A 931 -23.86 -1.31 -31.75
C PHE A 931 -22.40 -1.31 -31.27
N PRO A 932 -21.71 -0.18 -31.40
CA PRO A 932 -20.40 0.01 -30.78
C PRO A 932 -20.55 0.31 -29.29
N TRP A 933 -19.63 -0.25 -28.51
CA TRP A 933 -19.54 0.03 -27.08
C TRP A 933 -19.00 1.43 -26.79
N GLN A 934 -19.54 2.06 -25.76
CA GLN A 934 -18.96 3.24 -25.10
C GLN A 934 -18.47 2.82 -23.71
N ALA A 935 -17.44 3.50 -23.20
CA ALA A 935 -17.01 3.29 -21.82
C ALA A 935 -18.18 3.63 -20.87
N GLY A 936 -18.45 2.75 -19.91
CA GLY A 936 -19.57 2.90 -18.97
C GLY A 936 -20.91 2.32 -19.44
N ASP A 937 -21.02 1.83 -20.69
CA ASP A 937 -22.25 1.18 -21.17
C ASP A 937 -22.56 -0.10 -20.39
N ILE A 938 -23.84 -0.29 -20.03
CA ILE A 938 -24.36 -1.53 -19.48
C ILE A 938 -25.45 -2.09 -20.40
N LEU A 939 -25.24 -3.26 -20.98
CA LEU A 939 -26.28 -4.02 -21.67
C LEU A 939 -26.88 -5.05 -20.71
N MET A 940 -28.16 -4.92 -20.40
CA MET A 940 -28.94 -5.90 -19.64
C MET A 940 -29.83 -6.69 -20.59
N LEU A 941 -29.76 -8.02 -20.56
CA LEU A 941 -30.54 -8.93 -21.39
C LEU A 941 -31.37 -9.90 -20.54
N ASP A 942 -32.57 -10.21 -21.02
CA ASP A 942 -33.26 -11.44 -20.64
C ASP A 942 -32.75 -12.57 -21.53
N ASN A 943 -32.14 -13.58 -20.92
CA ASN A 943 -31.40 -14.62 -21.62
C ASN A 943 -32.28 -15.52 -22.51
N MET A 944 -33.59 -15.63 -22.25
CA MET A 944 -34.50 -16.39 -23.11
C MET A 944 -35.10 -15.53 -24.23
N LEU A 945 -35.22 -14.22 -24.01
CA LEU A 945 -35.72 -13.30 -25.03
C LEU A 945 -34.62 -12.81 -25.96
N ALA A 946 -33.35 -12.82 -25.55
CA ALA A 946 -32.24 -12.28 -26.33
C ALA A 946 -31.06 -13.25 -26.45
N ALA A 947 -30.48 -13.30 -27.66
CA ALA A 947 -29.18 -13.93 -27.91
C ALA A 947 -28.18 -12.88 -28.35
N HIS A 948 -26.89 -13.12 -28.09
CA HIS A 948 -25.83 -12.15 -28.30
C HIS A 948 -24.58 -12.79 -28.92
N SER A 949 -23.73 -11.94 -29.48
CA SER A 949 -22.50 -12.32 -30.19
C SER A 949 -21.46 -11.20 -30.06
N ARG A 950 -20.30 -11.36 -30.69
CA ARG A 950 -19.24 -10.34 -30.69
C ARG A 950 -18.50 -10.35 -32.02
N ASN A 951 -18.40 -9.19 -32.66
CA ASN A 951 -17.56 -9.04 -33.84
C ASN A 951 -16.06 -9.04 -33.49
N PRO A 952 -15.18 -9.37 -34.46
CA PRO A 952 -13.74 -9.17 -34.30
C PRO A 952 -13.37 -7.73 -33.96
N PHE A 953 -12.24 -7.53 -33.29
CA PHE A 953 -11.76 -6.21 -32.90
C PHE A 953 -10.23 -6.11 -32.83
N ILE A 954 -9.74 -4.86 -32.85
CA ILE A 954 -8.32 -4.52 -32.72
C ILE A 954 -8.11 -3.68 -31.45
N GLY A 955 -6.97 -3.93 -30.80
CA GLY A 955 -6.54 -3.20 -29.60
C GLY A 955 -7.07 -3.81 -28.30
N SER A 956 -6.94 -3.07 -27.20
CA SER A 956 -7.42 -3.51 -25.89
C SER A 956 -8.93 -3.26 -25.75
N ARG A 957 -9.64 -4.27 -25.22
CA ARG A 957 -11.08 -4.26 -24.94
C ARG A 957 -11.32 -4.95 -23.60
N LYS A 958 -12.12 -4.34 -22.73
CA LYS A 958 -12.48 -4.92 -21.43
C LYS A 958 -13.99 -4.84 -21.21
N ILE A 959 -14.65 -5.99 -21.34
CA ILE A 959 -16.05 -6.20 -20.96
C ILE A 959 -16.08 -7.17 -19.78
N VAL A 960 -16.84 -6.82 -18.75
CA VAL A 960 -17.12 -7.70 -17.62
C VAL A 960 -18.59 -8.09 -17.61
N VAL A 961 -18.91 -9.21 -16.99
CA VAL A 961 -20.23 -9.81 -17.04
C VAL A 961 -20.73 -10.11 -15.62
N ALA A 962 -22.02 -9.87 -15.40
CA ALA A 962 -22.74 -10.29 -14.21
C ALA A 962 -23.96 -11.12 -14.64
N MET A 963 -24.35 -12.08 -13.80
CA MET A 963 -25.50 -12.95 -14.02
C MET A 963 -26.35 -13.01 -12.75
N GLY A 964 -27.66 -13.17 -12.90
CA GLY A 964 -28.59 -13.23 -11.79
C GLY A 964 -29.90 -13.90 -12.16
N GLU A 965 -30.72 -14.16 -11.14
CA GLU A 965 -32.00 -14.87 -11.28
C GLU A 965 -31.82 -16.25 -11.93
N MET A 966 -31.15 -17.15 -11.21
CA MET A 966 -30.88 -18.52 -11.70
C MET A 966 -32.17 -19.36 -11.69
N ILE A 967 -32.60 -19.80 -12.88
CA ILE A 967 -33.81 -20.60 -13.05
C ILE A 967 -33.44 -22.08 -13.23
N PRO A 968 -34.11 -23.02 -12.52
CA PRO A 968 -33.96 -24.44 -12.77
C PRO A 968 -34.74 -24.87 -14.02
N GLU A 969 -34.35 -26.00 -14.61
CA GLU A 969 -34.93 -26.46 -15.86
C GLU A 969 -36.44 -26.68 -15.85
N SER A 970 -37.01 -27.11 -14.72
CA SER A 970 -38.45 -27.28 -14.52
C SER A 970 -39.28 -25.99 -14.65
N GLY A 971 -38.62 -24.83 -14.82
CA GLY A 971 -39.26 -23.53 -15.01
C GLY A 971 -39.59 -23.17 -16.47
N ILE A 972 -39.16 -23.97 -17.45
CA ILE A 972 -39.49 -23.87 -18.89
C ILE A 972 -40.50 -24.95 -19.25
#